data_AF-A0A5N4DUZ8-F1
#
_entry.id   AF-A0A5N4DUZ8-F1
#
_cell.length_a   1.000
_cell.length_b   1.000
_cell.length_c   1.000
_cell.angle_alpha   90.00
_cell.angle_beta   90.00
_cell.angle_gamma   90.00
#
_symmetry.space_group_name_H-M   'P 1'
#
loop_
_entity.id
_entity.type
_entity.pdbx_description
1 polymer ?
#
loop_
_entity_poly.entity_id
_entity_poly.type
_entity_poly.pdbx_seq_one_letter_code
_entity_poly.pdbx_strand_id
1 'polypeptide(L)'
;MSPEEWTYLVVLLISIPIGFLFKKAGPGLKKWGAAAVGLGLTLFTCGPHTLHSLVTILGTWALIQAQPCSCHALALAWTFSYLLFFRALSLLGLPTPTPFTNAVQLLLTLKLVSLASEVQDLHVAQRKEMAAGFSKGPSLGLLPDVPSLMETLSYSYCYVGIMTDYRQTARSSATAPTGLAGAALPVAVPSLRPMLRRAWPAPLFGLLFLLSSHLFPLEAVREDAFYARPLPARLFYNDPRLLRFRMRFYVAWITAECGCIAAGFGAYPVAAKARAGGGPTLQCPPPSSPEKAASLEYDYETIRNIDCYNTDFCVRVRDGMRYWNMTVQWWLAQYIYKNAPARSYVFRSAWTMLLSAYWHGLHPGYYLSFLTIPLCLAAEGRLESALRGRLSPRGRELWDWAHWFLKMRAYDYMCMGFVLLSLGDTLRYWASVYFCIHVLALLALGLGLALGPSLSSVLNELPSAATLRFRGPGVLPWGALEEKEDRQRSIQAFAESAPKEMQEPCPSRELPWPMQARRAHRQRHARDQVAQGSGSRTAHWALLLRRSKEKVREGLRTVQPWAWTLKRIGGQFGAGTESYFSLLRFLLLLNALASVLTICMILLPTWLEGAPPGPPAPNASSLCGFYNPRPQGLVAFATQLFNLLSGEGFLEWSPLFYGFYPPRPHLAITYLCSAFAIGLLYLLLILHRSVSGLKQTLLAESGALTSYSHRVFSAWDFGLSGEVHVRLRQRIIHYELQVELEEAVVRRRAAVRTLGQEATVWLVRLLLNLLVFALLGAAFYGVYWATGATVELQERPLVQEMPLLKLVVDYLPSIFISMVNFVLPPVFSLIAPLEGYTRSRQIVFILLRTVFLRLASLVVLLLSLWNQITCAGDADAVACKTCGYNYKELPCWETRLGQEMYKLLLFDLLTGLAVILLIQFPRKTQEFQVPDEVLGLIYAQTVVWVGSFFCPLLPLLNTAKFLLLFYLKKLTLFSTCSPASRTFRASTVNFFFPLVLLLGLAISAVPVLYSIFLIPPSKLCGPFRGQSSIWAEIPNSICTLPQTVQNFLFFLGTQAFAVPLLLISSILMAYTVALANSYGRLISELKHQIETEAQNKVFLAQRAVALSSANGTL
;
A
#
# COMPACT_ATOMS: atom_id res chain seq x y z
N MET A 1 -39.68 -11.74 -21.59
CA MET A 1 -39.41 -11.18 -20.25
C MET A 1 -39.58 -12.29 -19.24
N SER A 2 -38.69 -12.37 -18.25
CA SER A 2 -38.89 -13.31 -17.13
C SER A 2 -40.08 -12.86 -16.25
N PRO A 3 -40.66 -13.76 -15.44
CA PRO A 3 -41.71 -13.39 -14.48
C PRO A 3 -41.26 -12.25 -13.54
N GLU A 4 -40.01 -12.27 -13.10
CA GLU A 4 -39.43 -11.21 -12.25
C GLU A 4 -39.33 -9.86 -12.98
N GLU A 5 -38.93 -9.85 -14.25
CA GLU A 5 -38.89 -8.62 -15.06
C GLU A 5 -40.30 -8.01 -15.22
N TRP A 6 -41.32 -8.86 -15.36
CA TRP A 6 -42.72 -8.44 -15.38
C TRP A 6 -43.15 -7.84 -14.05
N THR A 7 -42.87 -8.52 -12.92
CA THR A 7 -43.18 -8.00 -11.59
C THR A 7 -42.48 -6.66 -11.35
N TYR A 8 -41.21 -6.52 -11.73
CA TYR A 8 -40.45 -5.28 -11.61
C TYR A 8 -41.09 -4.14 -12.42
N LEU A 9 -41.43 -4.40 -13.69
CA LEU A 9 -42.08 -3.40 -14.55
C LEU A 9 -43.45 -2.98 -14.00
N VAL A 10 -44.26 -3.93 -13.52
CA VAL A 10 -45.57 -3.65 -12.93
C VAL A 10 -45.43 -2.77 -11.69
N VAL A 11 -44.48 -3.06 -10.80
CA VAL A 11 -44.20 -2.23 -9.62
C VAL A 11 -43.80 -0.81 -10.02
N LEU A 12 -42.95 -0.66 -11.06
CA LEU A 12 -42.57 0.64 -11.59
C LEU A 12 -43.77 1.41 -12.18
N LEU A 13 -44.61 0.75 -12.98
CA LEU A 13 -45.77 1.39 -13.60
C LEU A 13 -46.82 1.80 -12.56
N ILE A 14 -47.07 0.98 -11.54
CA ILE A 14 -47.99 1.29 -10.43
C ILE A 14 -47.49 2.49 -9.61
N SER A 15 -46.18 2.73 -9.54
CA SER A 15 -45.63 3.87 -8.80
C SER A 15 -46.03 5.23 -9.39
N ILE A 16 -46.34 5.31 -10.70
CA ILE A 16 -46.72 6.55 -11.40
C ILE A 16 -48.09 7.09 -10.94
N PRO A 17 -49.21 6.34 -11.01
CA PRO A 17 -50.50 6.81 -10.51
C PRO A 17 -50.47 7.08 -9.00
N ILE A 18 -49.74 6.26 -8.23
CA ILE A 18 -49.50 6.50 -6.81
C ILE A 18 -48.83 7.87 -6.59
N GLY A 19 -47.85 8.23 -7.43
CA GLY A 19 -47.21 9.55 -7.44
C GLY A 19 -48.21 10.72 -7.50
N PHE A 20 -49.19 10.67 -8.41
CA PHE A 20 -50.20 11.73 -8.53
C PHE A 20 -51.13 11.82 -7.30
N LEU A 21 -51.43 10.70 -6.66
CA LEU A 21 -52.18 10.69 -5.39
C LEU A 21 -51.37 11.33 -4.26
N PHE A 22 -50.10 10.93 -4.14
CA PHE A 22 -49.20 11.50 -3.14
C PHE A 22 -48.93 12.98 -3.37
N LYS A 23 -48.88 13.46 -4.60
CA LYS A 23 -48.71 14.89 -4.91
C LYS A 23 -49.79 15.76 -4.25
N LYS A 24 -51.04 15.27 -4.23
CA LYS A 24 -52.21 15.93 -3.63
C LYS A 24 -52.33 15.74 -2.11
N ALA A 25 -51.57 14.83 -1.52
CA ALA A 25 -51.62 14.53 -0.10
C ALA A 25 -50.95 15.60 0.79
N GLY A 26 -51.41 15.71 2.04
CA GLY A 26 -50.79 16.55 3.07
C GLY A 26 -49.40 16.05 3.50
N PRO A 27 -48.57 16.89 4.15
CA PRO A 27 -47.17 16.57 4.47
C PRO A 27 -47.00 15.33 5.37
N GLY A 28 -47.89 15.12 6.33
CA GLY A 28 -47.87 13.92 7.19
C GLY A 28 -48.19 12.63 6.41
N LEU A 29 -49.22 12.66 5.57
CA LEU A 29 -49.60 11.53 4.71
C LEU A 29 -48.52 11.26 3.65
N LYS A 30 -47.86 12.29 3.12
CA LYS A 30 -46.70 12.15 2.22
C LYS A 30 -45.53 11.41 2.87
N LYS A 31 -45.18 11.75 4.10
CA LYS A 31 -44.02 11.18 4.80
C LYS A 31 -44.28 9.74 5.27
N TRP A 32 -45.38 9.52 6.00
CA TRP A 32 -45.68 8.21 6.58
C TRP A 32 -46.37 7.26 5.60
N GLY A 33 -47.27 7.79 4.76
CA GLY A 33 -47.92 6.99 3.72
C GLY A 33 -46.92 6.50 2.68
N ALA A 34 -45.96 7.32 2.25
CA ALA A 34 -44.95 6.88 1.28
C ALA A 34 -44.02 5.79 1.86
N ALA A 35 -43.71 5.87 3.15
CA ALA A 35 -42.93 4.87 3.86
C ALA A 35 -43.70 3.56 4.04
N ALA A 36 -44.99 3.64 4.37
CA ALA A 36 -45.86 2.47 4.50
C ALA A 36 -46.04 1.75 3.16
N VAL A 37 -46.24 2.49 2.07
CA VAL A 37 -46.34 1.91 0.72
C VAL A 37 -45.02 1.26 0.31
N GLY A 38 -43.88 1.91 0.55
CA GLY A 38 -42.58 1.31 0.19
C GLY A 38 -42.22 0.11 1.05
N LEU A 39 -42.52 0.14 2.36
CA LEU A 39 -42.38 -1.02 3.24
C LEU A 39 -43.29 -2.18 2.79
N GLY A 40 -44.55 -1.89 2.45
CA GLY A 40 -45.49 -2.87 1.91
C GLY A 40 -44.98 -3.50 0.60
N LEU A 41 -44.45 -2.70 -0.32
CA LEU A 41 -43.82 -3.19 -1.55
C LEU A 41 -42.59 -4.07 -1.26
N THR A 42 -41.75 -3.70 -0.30
CA THR A 42 -40.60 -4.56 0.09
C THR A 42 -41.05 -5.86 0.73
N LEU A 43 -42.05 -5.84 1.61
CA LEU A 43 -42.58 -7.06 2.22
C LEU A 43 -43.21 -7.98 1.17
N PHE A 44 -43.94 -7.41 0.21
CA PHE A 44 -44.56 -8.16 -0.89
C PHE A 44 -43.52 -8.79 -1.83
N THR A 45 -42.45 -8.06 -2.17
CA THR A 45 -41.45 -8.52 -3.15
C THR A 45 -40.29 -9.33 -2.55
N CYS A 46 -39.90 -9.04 -1.30
CA CYS A 46 -38.74 -9.62 -0.63
C CYS A 46 -39.13 -10.62 0.48
N GLY A 47 -40.38 -10.61 0.96
CA GLY A 47 -40.85 -11.50 2.02
C GLY A 47 -40.00 -11.39 3.30
N PRO A 48 -39.56 -12.51 3.91
CA PRO A 48 -38.79 -12.51 5.15
C PRO A 48 -37.42 -11.85 5.01
N HIS A 49 -36.88 -11.76 3.78
CA HIS A 49 -35.60 -11.11 3.54
C HIS A 49 -35.63 -9.58 3.74
N THR A 50 -36.81 -8.98 3.92
CA THR A 50 -36.96 -7.57 4.36
C THR A 50 -36.30 -7.29 5.72
N LEU A 51 -36.01 -8.33 6.52
CA LEU A 51 -35.24 -8.17 7.75
C LEU A 51 -33.82 -7.65 7.48
N HIS A 52 -33.19 -8.03 6.36
CA HIS A 52 -31.85 -7.57 5.99
C HIS A 52 -31.78 -6.06 5.79
N SER A 53 -32.79 -5.48 5.13
CA SER A 53 -32.89 -4.03 4.97
C SER A 53 -33.07 -3.34 6.32
N LEU A 54 -33.91 -3.90 7.21
CA LEU A 54 -34.12 -3.33 8.54
C LEU A 54 -32.84 -3.32 9.39
N VAL A 55 -32.10 -4.43 9.43
CA VAL A 55 -30.83 -4.52 10.17
C VAL A 55 -29.83 -3.48 9.67
N THR A 56 -29.76 -3.29 8.35
CA THR A 56 -28.85 -2.31 7.74
C THR A 56 -29.20 -0.88 8.14
N ILE A 57 -30.50 -0.55 8.16
CA ILE A 57 -31.02 0.77 8.58
C ILE A 57 -30.74 1.01 10.06
N LEU A 58 -31.08 0.05 10.94
CA LEU A 58 -30.88 0.18 12.38
C LEU A 58 -29.40 0.30 12.74
N GLY A 59 -28.54 -0.51 12.13
CA GLY A 59 -27.10 -0.44 12.34
C GLY A 59 -26.51 0.91 11.90
N THR A 60 -26.96 1.44 10.76
CA THR A 60 -26.50 2.77 10.31
C THR A 60 -26.99 3.87 11.24
N TRP A 61 -28.27 3.85 11.66
CA TRP A 61 -28.81 4.81 12.60
C TRP A 61 -28.05 4.78 13.94
N ALA A 62 -27.77 3.61 14.48
CA ALA A 62 -27.00 3.45 15.72
C ALA A 62 -25.58 4.06 15.58
N LEU A 63 -24.91 3.86 14.44
CA LEU A 63 -23.60 4.45 14.16
C LEU A 63 -23.64 5.98 14.04
N ILE A 64 -24.70 6.52 13.41
CA ILE A 64 -24.92 7.98 13.31
C ILE A 64 -25.06 8.58 14.72
N GLN A 65 -25.84 7.95 15.60
CA GLN A 65 -26.01 8.41 16.99
C GLN A 65 -24.72 8.26 17.81
N ALA A 66 -23.98 7.16 17.63
CA ALA A 66 -22.79 6.88 18.42
C ALA A 66 -21.59 7.76 18.05
N GLN A 67 -21.36 8.03 16.76
CA GLN A 67 -20.15 8.71 16.25
C GLN A 67 -20.45 9.66 15.06
N PRO A 68 -21.19 10.76 15.26
CA PRO A 68 -21.65 11.64 14.18
C PRO A 68 -20.53 12.35 13.40
N CYS A 69 -19.33 12.51 13.96
CA CYS A 69 -18.20 13.15 13.27
C CYS A 69 -17.41 12.21 12.35
N SER A 70 -17.66 10.90 12.40
CA SER A 70 -16.97 9.89 11.57
C SER A 70 -17.95 8.87 10.98
N CYS A 71 -19.24 9.18 11.01
CA CYS A 71 -20.29 8.24 10.63
C CYS A 71 -20.28 7.91 9.13
N HIS A 72 -19.72 8.76 8.24
CA HIS A 72 -19.56 8.40 6.82
C HIS A 72 -18.73 7.13 6.63
N ALA A 73 -17.52 7.09 7.20
CA ALA A 73 -16.61 5.96 7.05
C ALA A 73 -17.15 4.71 7.76
N LEU A 74 -17.77 4.88 8.92
CA LEU A 74 -18.38 3.79 9.69
C LEU A 74 -19.61 3.21 8.98
N ALA A 75 -20.48 4.04 8.41
CA ALA A 75 -21.63 3.61 7.62
C ALA A 75 -21.20 2.91 6.33
N LEU A 76 -20.16 3.41 5.65
CA LEU A 76 -19.58 2.74 4.48
C LEU A 76 -19.04 1.36 4.85
N ALA A 77 -18.27 1.25 5.93
CA ALA A 77 -17.75 -0.03 6.41
C ALA A 77 -18.87 -1.00 6.81
N TRP A 78 -19.87 -0.53 7.56
CA TRP A 78 -21.02 -1.32 7.99
C TRP A 78 -21.82 -1.85 6.81
N THR A 79 -22.25 -0.97 5.90
CA THR A 79 -23.09 -1.34 4.76
C THR A 79 -22.36 -2.28 3.79
N PHE A 80 -21.07 -2.06 3.52
CA PHE A 80 -20.28 -2.94 2.65
C PHE A 80 -19.92 -4.29 3.30
N SER A 81 -19.72 -4.32 4.62
CA SER A 81 -19.54 -5.58 5.37
C SER A 81 -20.84 -6.38 5.43
N TYR A 82 -21.98 -5.69 5.60
CA TYR A 82 -23.28 -6.34 5.57
C TYR A 82 -23.62 -6.88 4.18
N LEU A 83 -23.23 -6.18 3.10
CA LEU A 83 -23.31 -6.72 1.73
C LEU A 83 -22.48 -8.00 1.55
N LEU A 84 -21.31 -8.10 2.20
CA LEU A 84 -20.51 -9.34 2.20
C LEU A 84 -21.28 -10.48 2.86
N PHE A 85 -21.75 -10.24 4.08
CA PHE A 85 -22.53 -11.20 4.84
C PHE A 85 -23.77 -11.65 4.07
N PHE A 86 -24.53 -10.69 3.53
CA PHE A 86 -25.74 -10.91 2.72
C PHE A 86 -25.48 -11.80 1.50
N ARG A 87 -24.30 -11.71 0.89
CA ARG A 87 -23.91 -12.52 -0.28
C ARG A 87 -23.22 -13.83 0.08
N ALA A 88 -22.75 -13.97 1.32
CA ALA A 88 -22.13 -15.17 1.86
C ALA A 88 -23.12 -16.09 2.60
N LEU A 89 -24.42 -15.76 2.64
CA LEU A 89 -25.45 -16.54 3.34
C LEU A 89 -25.51 -18.01 2.88
N SER A 90 -25.22 -18.29 1.60
CA SER A 90 -25.16 -19.65 1.08
C SER A 90 -24.01 -20.47 1.69
N LEU A 91 -22.90 -19.84 2.07
CA LEU A 91 -21.79 -20.49 2.79
C LEU A 91 -22.19 -20.86 4.23
N LEU A 92 -23.25 -20.25 4.76
CA LEU A 92 -23.81 -20.49 6.09
C LEU A 92 -25.07 -21.39 6.05
N GLY A 93 -25.43 -21.94 4.88
CA GLY A 93 -26.61 -22.80 4.72
C GLY A 93 -27.97 -22.08 4.80
N LEU A 94 -27.99 -20.75 4.70
CA LEU A 94 -29.21 -19.93 4.73
C LEU A 94 -29.78 -19.72 3.32
N PRO A 95 -31.10 -19.47 3.17
CA PRO A 95 -31.73 -19.27 1.87
C PRO A 95 -31.13 -18.07 1.13
N THR A 96 -30.85 -18.26 -0.16
CA THR A 96 -30.26 -17.23 -1.01
C THR A 96 -31.24 -16.08 -1.22
N PRO A 97 -30.82 -14.81 -1.02
CA PRO A 97 -31.70 -13.67 -1.22
C PRO A 97 -32.22 -13.55 -2.65
N THR A 98 -33.45 -13.10 -2.81
CA THR A 98 -34.06 -12.86 -4.13
C THR A 98 -33.40 -11.67 -4.87
N PRO A 99 -33.49 -11.59 -6.21
CA PRO A 99 -32.99 -10.45 -6.98
C PRO A 99 -33.56 -9.10 -6.52
N PHE A 100 -34.83 -9.07 -6.12
CA PHE A 100 -35.49 -7.89 -5.54
C PHE A 100 -34.85 -7.49 -4.21
N THR A 101 -34.59 -8.45 -3.33
CA THR A 101 -33.92 -8.18 -2.05
C THR A 101 -32.53 -7.59 -2.28
N ASN A 102 -31.77 -8.14 -3.23
CA ASN A 102 -30.46 -7.61 -3.59
C ASN A 102 -30.56 -6.17 -4.14
N ALA A 103 -31.54 -5.87 -5.00
CA ALA A 103 -31.76 -4.52 -5.50
C ALA A 103 -32.09 -3.51 -4.38
N VAL A 104 -32.99 -3.87 -3.44
CA VAL A 104 -33.31 -3.04 -2.28
C VAL A 104 -32.07 -2.78 -1.43
N GLN A 105 -31.30 -3.82 -1.15
CA GLN A 105 -30.11 -3.73 -0.33
C GLN A 105 -29.05 -2.81 -0.98
N LEU A 106 -28.86 -2.91 -2.30
CA LEU A 106 -27.97 -2.04 -3.07
C LEU A 106 -28.38 -0.57 -2.96
N LEU A 107 -29.66 -0.25 -3.15
CA LEU A 107 -30.16 1.13 -3.07
C LEU A 107 -30.08 1.68 -1.65
N LEU A 108 -30.36 0.85 -0.64
CA LEU A 108 -30.22 1.23 0.76
C LEU A 108 -28.78 1.55 1.13
N THR A 109 -27.78 0.82 0.61
CA THR A 109 -26.38 1.16 0.88
C THR A 109 -26.03 2.57 0.40
N LEU A 110 -26.51 2.96 -0.79
CA LEU A 110 -26.31 4.32 -1.31
C LEU A 110 -27.02 5.35 -0.44
N LYS A 111 -28.30 5.14 -0.10
CA LYS A 111 -29.11 6.05 0.73
C LYS A 111 -28.52 6.24 2.14
N LEU A 112 -28.15 5.15 2.80
CA LEU A 112 -27.69 5.17 4.20
C LEU A 112 -26.29 5.77 4.36
N VAL A 113 -25.36 5.48 3.45
CA VAL A 113 -24.04 6.14 3.44
C VAL A 113 -24.17 7.63 3.14
N SER A 114 -25.07 8.00 2.24
CA SER A 114 -25.36 9.41 1.93
C SER A 114 -25.86 10.15 3.16
N LEU A 115 -26.85 9.57 3.84
CA LEU A 115 -27.43 10.12 5.05
C LEU A 115 -26.37 10.30 6.14
N ALA A 116 -25.53 9.29 6.37
CA ALA A 116 -24.44 9.38 7.34
C ALA A 116 -23.46 10.52 6.98
N SER A 117 -23.08 10.65 5.70
CA SER A 117 -22.20 11.74 5.29
C SER A 117 -22.84 13.12 5.42
N GLU A 118 -24.13 13.28 5.11
CA GLU A 118 -24.83 14.55 5.26
C GLU A 118 -24.96 14.95 6.74
N VAL A 119 -25.22 13.98 7.63
CA VAL A 119 -25.22 14.22 9.08
C VAL A 119 -23.82 14.60 9.56
N GLN A 120 -22.77 13.97 9.03
CA GLN A 120 -21.40 14.35 9.32
C GLN A 120 -21.11 15.80 8.89
N ASP A 121 -21.49 16.18 7.67
CA ASP A 121 -21.32 17.54 7.15
C ASP A 121 -22.06 18.58 8.01
N LEU A 122 -23.28 18.27 8.45
CA LEU A 122 -24.05 19.10 9.39
C LEU A 122 -23.28 19.35 10.69
N HIS A 123 -22.79 18.29 11.34
CA HIS A 123 -22.03 18.41 12.58
C HIS A 123 -20.71 19.18 12.39
N VAL A 124 -20.03 18.99 11.26
CA VAL A 124 -18.81 19.74 10.95
C VAL A 124 -19.09 21.22 10.74
N ALA A 125 -20.17 21.59 10.06
CA ALA A 125 -20.53 22.99 9.84
C ALA A 125 -20.99 23.68 11.14
N GLN A 126 -21.87 23.05 11.92
CA GLN A 126 -22.31 23.55 13.23
C GLN A 126 -21.10 23.83 14.14
N ARG A 127 -20.09 22.95 14.09
CA ARG A 127 -18.83 23.14 14.84
C ARG A 127 -17.97 24.30 14.32
N LYS A 128 -17.95 24.53 13.00
CA LYS A 128 -17.24 25.68 12.41
C LYS A 128 -17.95 27.00 12.72
N GLU A 129 -19.27 27.03 12.69
CA GLU A 129 -20.09 28.20 13.07
C GLU A 129 -19.88 28.54 14.55
N MET A 130 -19.95 27.55 15.45
CA MET A 130 -19.63 27.72 16.87
C MET A 130 -18.20 28.23 17.10
N ALA A 131 -17.23 27.86 16.25
CA ALA A 131 -15.84 28.32 16.37
C ALA A 131 -15.59 29.72 15.79
N ALA A 132 -16.41 30.19 14.85
CA ALA A 132 -16.23 31.46 14.15
C ALA A 132 -17.04 32.63 14.75
N GLY A 133 -17.96 32.37 15.69
CA GLY A 133 -18.72 33.40 16.41
C GLY A 133 -19.75 34.16 15.58
N PHE A 134 -19.90 33.85 14.29
CA PHE A 134 -20.87 34.44 13.38
C PHE A 134 -21.80 33.34 12.85
N SER A 135 -23.12 33.50 13.03
CA SER A 135 -24.12 32.72 12.31
C SER A 135 -24.22 33.25 10.88
N LYS A 136 -23.55 32.58 9.95
CA LYS A 136 -24.00 32.68 8.55
C LYS A 136 -25.32 31.90 8.48
N GLY A 137 -26.33 32.48 7.83
CA GLY A 137 -27.59 31.76 7.57
C GLY A 137 -27.34 30.40 6.92
N PRO A 138 -28.33 29.48 6.95
CA PRO A 138 -28.13 28.09 6.56
C PRO A 138 -27.44 27.98 5.20
N SER A 139 -26.23 27.42 5.20
CA SER A 139 -25.46 27.21 3.98
C SER A 139 -26.23 26.29 3.04
N LEU A 140 -26.36 26.68 1.77
CA LEU A 140 -27.00 25.87 0.73
C LEU A 140 -26.45 24.43 0.78
N GLY A 141 -27.31 23.46 1.06
CA GLY A 141 -26.94 22.05 1.05
C GLY A 141 -26.67 21.39 2.41
N LEU A 142 -27.02 21.99 3.54
CA LEU A 142 -26.98 21.28 4.83
C LEU A 142 -28.34 20.70 5.23
N LEU A 143 -28.32 19.58 5.97
CA LEU A 143 -29.52 19.08 6.65
C LEU A 143 -29.96 20.11 7.72
N PRO A 144 -31.26 20.33 7.94
CA PRO A 144 -31.72 21.25 8.97
C PRO A 144 -31.39 20.72 10.37
N ASP A 145 -31.69 19.44 10.62
CA ASP A 145 -31.48 18.76 11.90
C ASP A 145 -31.06 17.30 11.68
N VAL A 146 -30.54 16.67 12.74
CA VAL A 146 -30.20 15.24 12.74
C VAL A 146 -31.50 14.42 12.74
N PRO A 147 -31.70 13.51 11.78
CA PRO A 147 -32.96 12.80 11.66
C PRO A 147 -33.17 11.78 12.77
N SER A 148 -34.41 11.68 13.24
CA SER A 148 -34.85 10.64 14.16
C SER A 148 -34.86 9.24 13.52
N LEU A 149 -35.01 8.19 14.33
CA LEU A 149 -35.13 6.83 13.83
C LEU A 149 -36.32 6.68 12.85
N MET A 150 -37.46 7.27 13.20
CA MET A 150 -38.66 7.21 12.39
C MET A 150 -38.49 7.96 11.06
N GLU A 151 -37.71 9.04 11.04
CA GLU A 151 -37.35 9.75 9.80
C GLU A 151 -36.37 8.98 8.93
N THR A 152 -35.42 8.31 9.58
CA THR A 152 -34.47 7.42 8.91
C THR A 152 -35.21 6.24 8.26
N LEU A 153 -36.20 5.66 8.95
CA LEU A 153 -37.07 4.62 8.41
C LEU A 153 -37.95 5.15 7.27
N SER A 154 -38.54 6.34 7.41
CA SER A 154 -39.37 6.95 6.37
C SER A 154 -38.57 7.27 5.10
N TYR A 155 -37.35 7.76 5.23
CA TYR A 155 -36.43 8.00 4.10
C TYR A 155 -35.97 6.69 3.43
N SER A 156 -35.65 5.68 4.23
CA SER A 156 -35.18 4.39 3.74
C SER A 156 -36.29 3.63 3.00
N TYR A 157 -37.49 3.60 3.58
CA TYR A 157 -38.67 2.90 3.04
C TYR A 157 -39.56 3.76 2.14
N CYS A 158 -39.12 4.95 1.72
CA CYS A 158 -39.90 5.75 0.78
C CYS A 158 -40.08 5.00 -0.54
N TYR A 159 -41.34 4.77 -0.97
CA TYR A 159 -41.61 4.02 -2.22
C TYR A 159 -40.93 4.64 -3.45
N VAL A 160 -40.76 5.97 -3.44
CA VAL A 160 -39.93 6.67 -4.42
C VAL A 160 -38.46 6.37 -4.11
N GLY A 161 -37.76 5.65 -4.99
CA GLY A 161 -36.34 5.34 -4.85
C GLY A 161 -36.00 4.05 -4.08
N ILE A 162 -36.99 3.20 -3.74
CA ILE A 162 -36.72 1.90 -3.07
C ILE A 162 -36.60 0.72 -4.03
N MET A 163 -37.31 0.79 -5.16
CA MET A 163 -37.21 -0.16 -6.30
C MET A 163 -36.71 0.52 -7.56
N THR A 164 -36.64 1.85 -7.54
CA THR A 164 -36.16 2.68 -8.62
C THR A 164 -34.73 3.08 -8.30
N ASP A 165 -33.80 2.90 -9.24
CA ASP A 165 -32.39 3.26 -9.13
C ASP A 165 -32.22 4.78 -9.22
N TYR A 166 -32.89 5.47 -8.30
CA TYR A 166 -32.82 6.90 -8.09
C TYR A 166 -32.41 7.13 -6.64
N ARG A 167 -31.22 7.69 -6.48
CA ARG A 167 -30.71 8.06 -5.18
C ARG A 167 -31.35 9.37 -4.72
N GLN A 168 -32.14 9.30 -3.66
CA GLN A 168 -32.54 10.47 -2.90
C GLN A 168 -31.41 10.90 -1.95
N THR A 169 -31.06 12.17 -1.93
CA THR A 169 -30.21 12.78 -0.88
C THR A 169 -31.12 13.07 0.32
N ALA A 170 -30.71 12.85 1.57
CA ALA A 170 -31.61 13.07 2.73
C ALA A 170 -32.08 14.53 2.79
N ARG A 171 -31.24 15.46 2.34
CA ARG A 171 -31.54 16.84 1.97
C ARG A 171 -32.75 16.98 1.05
N SER A 172 -32.80 16.24 -0.06
CA SER A 172 -33.91 16.31 -1.04
C SER A 172 -35.23 15.82 -0.43
N SER A 173 -35.17 14.79 0.44
CA SER A 173 -36.33 14.26 1.16
C SER A 173 -36.74 15.12 2.37
N ALA A 174 -35.84 15.93 2.94
CA ALA A 174 -36.13 16.92 3.97
C ALA A 174 -36.66 18.25 3.40
N THR A 175 -36.24 18.64 2.19
CA THR A 175 -36.80 19.82 1.49
C THR A 175 -38.12 19.53 0.77
N ALA A 176 -38.43 18.25 0.46
CA ALA A 176 -39.65 17.86 -0.25
C ALA A 176 -40.97 18.08 0.55
N PRO A 177 -41.00 18.02 1.90
CA PRO A 177 -42.18 18.37 2.68
C PRO A 177 -42.20 19.83 3.16
N THR A 178 -41.05 20.48 3.33
CA THR A 178 -40.98 21.72 4.14
C THR A 178 -40.03 22.83 3.63
N GLY A 179 -39.21 22.62 2.58
CA GLY A 179 -38.06 23.51 2.35
C GLY A 179 -38.15 24.55 1.24
N LEU A 180 -38.97 24.36 0.21
CA LEU A 180 -39.09 25.32 -0.92
C LEU A 180 -40.53 25.55 -1.41
N ALA A 181 -41.49 24.86 -0.80
CA ALA A 181 -42.91 25.14 -0.93
C ALA A 181 -43.50 25.02 0.47
N GLY A 182 -43.89 26.16 1.05
CA GLY A 182 -44.83 26.16 2.17
C GLY A 182 -46.05 25.29 1.82
N ALA A 183 -46.69 24.74 2.84
CA ALA A 183 -47.66 23.64 2.82
C ALA A 183 -48.90 23.77 1.88
N ALA A 184 -48.96 24.74 0.97
CA ALA A 184 -50.04 25.00 0.03
C ALA A 184 -49.68 24.94 -1.47
N LEU A 185 -48.39 24.84 -1.86
CA LEU A 185 -47.95 24.93 -3.26
C LEU A 185 -47.70 23.63 -4.10
N PRO A 186 -47.70 22.39 -3.57
CA PRO A 186 -47.33 21.19 -4.36
C PRO A 186 -48.23 20.90 -5.58
N VAL A 187 -49.49 21.34 -5.55
CA VAL A 187 -50.46 21.09 -6.63
C VAL A 187 -50.15 21.94 -7.88
N ALA A 188 -49.59 23.14 -7.69
CA ALA A 188 -49.31 24.11 -8.75
C ALA A 188 -48.13 23.73 -9.66
N VAL A 189 -47.23 22.85 -9.21
CA VAL A 189 -46.04 22.44 -9.99
C VAL A 189 -46.46 21.52 -11.15
N PRO A 190 -46.12 21.81 -12.42
CA PRO A 190 -46.54 21.00 -13.56
C PRO A 190 -45.82 19.65 -13.59
N SER A 191 -46.55 18.52 -13.49
CA SER A 191 -45.96 17.17 -13.51
C SER A 191 -46.38 16.30 -14.71
N LEU A 192 -47.61 16.44 -15.22
CA LEU A 192 -48.11 15.57 -16.30
C LEU A 192 -47.36 15.77 -17.63
N ARG A 193 -47.20 17.02 -18.07
CA ARG A 193 -46.50 17.33 -19.34
C ARG A 193 -45.01 16.91 -19.30
N PRO A 194 -44.22 17.24 -18.26
CA PRO A 194 -42.83 16.76 -18.14
C PRO A 194 -42.73 15.22 -18.07
N MET A 195 -43.65 14.56 -17.36
CA MET A 195 -43.69 13.10 -17.28
C MET A 195 -43.94 12.46 -18.65
N LEU A 196 -44.93 12.94 -19.42
CA LEU A 196 -45.22 12.43 -20.76
C LEU A 196 -44.05 12.64 -21.73
N ARG A 197 -43.41 13.82 -21.69
CA ARG A 197 -42.19 14.09 -22.48
C ARG A 197 -41.07 13.11 -22.14
N ARG A 198 -40.91 12.76 -20.86
CA ARG A 198 -39.90 11.81 -20.42
C ARG A 198 -40.25 10.36 -20.75
N ALA A 199 -41.53 9.99 -20.70
CA ALA A 199 -42.02 8.64 -20.97
C ALA A 199 -42.03 8.25 -22.45
N TRP A 200 -42.15 9.22 -23.37
CA TRP A 200 -42.28 9.00 -24.82
C TRP A 200 -41.31 7.96 -25.43
N PRO A 201 -39.99 7.96 -25.14
CA PRO A 201 -39.08 6.99 -25.76
C PRO A 201 -39.14 5.58 -25.15
N ALA A 202 -39.78 5.39 -23.99
CA ALA A 202 -39.78 4.11 -23.28
C ALA A 202 -40.43 2.95 -24.06
N PRO A 203 -41.57 3.12 -24.77
CA PRO A 203 -42.16 2.04 -25.58
C PRO A 203 -41.24 1.57 -26.71
N LEU A 204 -40.55 2.50 -27.38
CA LEU A 204 -39.58 2.16 -28.43
C LEU A 204 -38.42 1.34 -27.87
N PHE A 205 -37.84 1.76 -26.73
CA PHE A 205 -36.79 0.99 -26.06
C PHE A 205 -37.29 -0.37 -25.57
N GLY A 206 -38.54 -0.45 -25.09
CA GLY A 206 -39.18 -1.71 -24.72
C GLY A 206 -39.29 -2.67 -25.90
N LEU A 207 -39.73 -2.19 -27.06
CA LEU A 207 -39.80 -2.98 -28.29
C LEU A 207 -38.42 -3.48 -28.73
N LEU A 208 -37.41 -2.60 -28.73
CA LEU A 208 -36.02 -2.95 -29.08
C LEU A 208 -35.44 -3.97 -28.09
N PHE A 209 -35.74 -3.84 -26.80
CA PHE A 209 -35.35 -4.81 -25.78
C PHE A 209 -35.97 -6.19 -26.05
N LEU A 210 -37.27 -6.26 -26.35
CA LEU A 210 -37.95 -7.52 -26.64
C LEU A 210 -37.41 -8.18 -27.92
N LEU A 211 -37.27 -7.40 -29.00
CA LEU A 211 -36.74 -7.88 -30.28
C LEU A 211 -35.31 -8.40 -30.14
N SER A 212 -34.43 -7.62 -29.51
CA SER A 212 -33.05 -8.04 -29.29
C SER A 212 -32.93 -9.21 -28.32
N SER A 213 -33.84 -9.34 -27.36
CA SER A 213 -33.87 -10.48 -26.42
C SER A 213 -34.23 -11.78 -27.10
N HIS A 214 -35.15 -11.73 -28.07
CA HIS A 214 -35.60 -12.88 -28.86
C HIS A 214 -34.53 -13.32 -29.86
N LEU A 215 -33.91 -12.37 -30.56
CA LEU A 215 -32.95 -12.67 -31.63
C LEU A 215 -31.55 -13.05 -31.11
N PHE A 216 -31.14 -12.56 -29.93
CA PHE A 216 -29.78 -12.72 -29.40
C PHE A 216 -29.76 -13.17 -27.92
N PRO A 217 -30.10 -14.44 -27.62
CA PRO A 217 -30.11 -14.99 -26.26
C PRO A 217 -28.71 -15.07 -25.62
N LEU A 218 -28.63 -15.10 -24.28
CA LEU A 218 -27.31 -15.12 -23.60
C LEU A 218 -26.67 -16.51 -23.69
N GLU A 219 -27.50 -17.54 -23.58
CA GLU A 219 -27.06 -18.94 -23.51
C GLU A 219 -26.30 -19.37 -24.76
N ALA A 220 -26.58 -18.75 -25.92
CA ALA A 220 -25.82 -19.00 -27.15
C ALA A 220 -24.31 -18.77 -26.97
N VAL A 221 -23.87 -17.81 -26.13
CA VAL A 221 -22.42 -17.54 -25.90
C VAL A 221 -21.76 -18.64 -25.05
N ARG A 222 -22.55 -19.41 -24.31
CA ARG A 222 -22.07 -20.54 -23.50
C ARG A 222 -21.96 -21.83 -24.29
N GLU A 223 -22.64 -21.92 -25.43
CA GLU A 223 -22.61 -23.10 -26.30
C GLU A 223 -21.34 -23.15 -27.16
N ASP A 224 -20.83 -24.36 -27.39
CA ASP A 224 -19.63 -24.57 -28.21
C ASP A 224 -19.84 -24.13 -29.68
N ALA A 225 -21.06 -24.25 -30.20
CA ALA A 225 -21.45 -23.83 -31.54
C ALA A 225 -21.21 -22.33 -31.81
N PHE A 226 -21.21 -21.49 -30.78
CA PHE A 226 -20.90 -20.07 -30.91
C PHE A 226 -19.42 -19.83 -31.24
N TYR A 227 -18.52 -20.64 -30.69
CA TYR A 227 -17.09 -20.49 -30.89
C TYR A 227 -16.62 -20.97 -32.26
N ALA A 228 -17.42 -21.79 -32.95
CA ALA A 228 -17.21 -22.19 -34.34
C ALA A 228 -17.47 -21.05 -35.35
N ARG A 229 -18.11 -19.94 -34.92
CA ARG A 229 -18.39 -18.79 -35.78
C ARG A 229 -17.12 -17.98 -36.08
N PRO A 230 -17.02 -17.35 -37.26
CA PRO A 230 -15.87 -16.51 -37.58
C PRO A 230 -15.76 -15.30 -36.64
N LEU A 231 -14.54 -14.76 -36.47
CA LEU A 231 -14.26 -13.67 -35.53
C LEU A 231 -15.20 -12.44 -35.69
N PRO A 232 -15.52 -11.94 -36.90
CA PRO A 232 -16.44 -10.82 -37.07
C PRO A 232 -17.85 -11.12 -36.54
N ALA A 233 -18.34 -12.36 -36.71
CA ALA A 233 -19.65 -12.77 -36.21
C ALA A 233 -19.67 -12.82 -34.67
N ARG A 234 -18.57 -13.25 -34.04
CA ARG A 234 -18.43 -13.28 -32.57
C ARG A 234 -18.30 -11.88 -31.96
N LEU A 235 -17.66 -10.95 -32.66
CA LEU A 235 -17.58 -9.54 -32.27
C LEU A 235 -18.93 -8.83 -32.45
N PHE A 236 -19.58 -8.99 -33.61
CA PHE A 236 -20.88 -8.42 -33.90
C PHE A 236 -21.96 -8.90 -32.92
N TYR A 237 -21.87 -10.14 -32.43
CA TYR A 237 -22.83 -10.66 -31.46
C TYR A 237 -22.90 -9.82 -30.17
N ASN A 238 -21.86 -9.07 -29.80
CA ASN A 238 -21.90 -8.22 -28.62
C ASN A 238 -22.77 -6.97 -28.81
N ASP A 239 -22.88 -6.45 -30.02
CA ASP A 239 -23.59 -5.21 -30.32
C ASP A 239 -25.09 -5.28 -29.94
N PRO A 240 -25.87 -6.28 -30.42
CA PRO A 240 -27.25 -6.44 -29.99
C PRO A 240 -27.34 -6.82 -28.51
N ARG A 241 -26.32 -7.48 -27.95
CA ARG A 241 -26.29 -7.81 -26.51
C ARG A 241 -26.16 -6.58 -25.63
N LEU A 242 -25.27 -5.64 -25.98
CA LEU A 242 -25.18 -4.34 -25.31
C LEU A 242 -26.44 -3.52 -25.56
N LEU A 243 -27.03 -3.59 -26.76
CA LEU A 243 -28.32 -2.94 -27.04
C LEU A 243 -29.41 -3.44 -26.08
N ARG A 244 -29.62 -4.76 -25.99
CA ARG A 244 -30.54 -5.38 -25.03
C ARG A 244 -30.27 -4.90 -23.61
N PHE A 245 -29.01 -4.92 -23.17
CA PHE A 245 -28.60 -4.49 -21.84
C PHE A 245 -29.02 -3.03 -21.57
N ARG A 246 -28.66 -2.10 -22.47
CA ARG A 246 -29.00 -0.68 -22.34
C ARG A 246 -30.49 -0.43 -22.37
N MET A 247 -31.21 -0.98 -23.35
CA MET A 247 -32.64 -0.77 -23.51
C MET A 247 -33.44 -1.18 -22.26
N ARG A 248 -33.04 -2.28 -21.61
CA ARG A 248 -33.63 -2.72 -20.34
C ARG A 248 -33.53 -1.65 -19.24
N PHE A 249 -32.32 -1.10 -19.06
CA PHE A 249 -32.08 -0.07 -18.06
C PHE A 249 -32.69 1.28 -18.44
N TYR A 250 -32.76 1.62 -19.73
CA TYR A 250 -33.42 2.84 -20.19
C TYR A 250 -34.90 2.83 -19.84
N VAL A 251 -35.61 1.73 -20.11
CA VAL A 251 -37.02 1.59 -19.73
C VAL A 251 -37.19 1.68 -18.20
N ALA A 252 -36.36 0.96 -17.44
CA ALA A 252 -36.43 0.96 -15.98
C ALA A 252 -36.20 2.36 -15.38
N TRP A 253 -35.13 3.05 -15.80
CA TRP A 253 -34.78 4.38 -15.28
C TRP A 253 -35.71 5.47 -15.76
N ILE A 254 -36.20 5.44 -17.01
CA ILE A 254 -37.22 6.39 -17.48
C ILE A 254 -38.52 6.23 -16.69
N THR A 255 -38.97 4.99 -16.48
CA THR A 255 -40.21 4.74 -15.72
C THR A 255 -40.06 5.15 -14.26
N ALA A 256 -38.89 4.90 -13.66
CA ALA A 256 -38.50 5.37 -12.34
C ALA A 256 -38.57 6.90 -12.19
N GLU A 257 -38.00 7.61 -13.16
CA GLU A 257 -38.03 9.07 -13.21
C GLU A 257 -39.46 9.59 -13.37
N CYS A 258 -40.28 8.95 -14.22
CA CYS A 258 -41.70 9.29 -14.35
C CYS A 258 -42.47 9.16 -13.03
N GLY A 259 -42.19 8.14 -12.22
CA GLY A 259 -42.75 8.00 -10.87
C GLY A 259 -42.36 9.16 -9.95
N CYS A 260 -41.09 9.61 -10.02
CA CYS A 260 -40.61 10.77 -9.27
C CYS A 260 -41.29 12.08 -9.74
N ILE A 261 -41.39 12.29 -11.06
CA ILE A 261 -42.06 13.46 -11.65
C ILE A 261 -43.55 13.49 -11.24
N ALA A 262 -44.24 12.36 -11.30
CA ALA A 262 -45.64 12.24 -10.93
C ALA A 262 -45.87 12.64 -9.46
N ALA A 263 -44.96 12.25 -8.56
CA ALA A 263 -44.96 12.65 -7.15
C ALA A 263 -44.55 14.11 -6.91
N GLY A 264 -44.09 14.84 -7.94
CA GLY A 264 -43.53 16.19 -7.81
C GLY A 264 -42.14 16.23 -7.19
N PHE A 265 -41.45 15.10 -7.12
CA PHE A 265 -40.13 14.98 -6.50
C PHE A 265 -39.03 15.48 -7.44
N GLY A 266 -38.07 16.25 -6.91
CA GLY A 266 -36.94 16.77 -7.68
C GLY A 266 -37.27 17.93 -8.62
N ALA A 267 -38.46 18.51 -8.51
CA ALA A 267 -38.85 19.73 -9.23
C ALA A 267 -38.17 20.95 -8.61
N TYR A 268 -37.35 21.66 -9.38
CA TYR A 268 -36.74 22.93 -8.98
C TYR A 268 -36.97 23.98 -10.07
N PRO A 269 -37.09 25.28 -9.72
CA PRO A 269 -37.10 26.34 -10.72
C PRO A 269 -35.82 26.28 -11.56
N VAL A 270 -35.90 26.52 -12.87
CA VAL A 270 -34.74 26.47 -13.78
C VAL A 270 -33.58 27.37 -13.30
N ALA A 271 -33.91 28.49 -12.65
CA ALA A 271 -32.94 29.40 -12.04
C ALA A 271 -32.03 28.74 -10.97
N ALA A 272 -32.47 27.63 -10.36
CA ALA A 272 -31.72 26.91 -9.34
C ALA A 272 -30.54 26.10 -9.92
N LYS A 273 -30.46 25.97 -11.26
CA LYS A 273 -29.43 25.23 -12.00
C LYS A 273 -29.16 23.86 -11.36
N ALA A 274 -30.19 23.04 -11.26
CA ALA A 274 -30.10 21.74 -10.62
C ALA A 274 -29.18 20.77 -11.37
N ARG A 275 -28.61 19.80 -10.64
CA ARG A 275 -27.78 18.74 -11.22
C ARG A 275 -28.25 17.36 -10.77
N ALA A 276 -28.16 16.39 -11.68
CA ALA A 276 -28.43 14.97 -11.41
C ALA A 276 -27.72 14.48 -10.14
N GLY A 277 -28.49 13.97 -9.18
CA GLY A 277 -28.02 13.49 -7.87
C GLY A 277 -27.57 14.57 -6.88
N GLY A 278 -27.20 15.76 -7.34
CA GLY A 278 -26.65 16.85 -6.53
C GLY A 278 -27.67 17.86 -5.99
N GLY A 279 -28.82 17.99 -6.63
CA GLY A 279 -29.85 18.99 -6.27
C GLY A 279 -29.55 20.39 -6.85
N PRO A 280 -30.21 21.44 -6.33
CA PRO A 280 -30.02 22.82 -6.78
C PRO A 280 -28.61 23.32 -6.44
N THR A 281 -27.97 23.99 -7.39
CA THR A 281 -26.62 24.56 -7.21
C THR A 281 -26.65 26.04 -6.81
N LEU A 282 -27.77 26.72 -7.05
CA LEU A 282 -28.01 28.11 -6.67
C LEU A 282 -29.22 28.20 -5.72
N GLN A 283 -29.19 29.16 -4.78
CA GLN A 283 -30.35 29.47 -3.94
C GLN A 283 -31.39 30.24 -4.76
N CYS A 284 -32.65 29.79 -4.72
CA CYS A 284 -33.79 30.52 -5.27
C CYS A 284 -34.79 30.81 -4.15
N PRO A 285 -35.32 32.04 -4.03
CA PRO A 285 -36.36 32.35 -3.06
C PRO A 285 -37.64 31.56 -3.39
N PRO A 286 -38.37 31.05 -2.38
CA PRO A 286 -39.63 30.35 -2.61
C PRO A 286 -40.67 31.31 -3.21
N PRO A 287 -41.53 30.83 -4.13
CA PRO A 287 -42.58 31.66 -4.72
C PRO A 287 -43.57 32.17 -3.66
N SER A 288 -43.91 33.46 -3.73
CA SER A 288 -44.74 34.15 -2.74
C SER A 288 -46.24 33.84 -2.84
N SER A 289 -46.71 33.22 -3.93
CA SER A 289 -48.11 32.85 -4.15
C SER A 289 -48.22 31.60 -5.06
N PRO A 290 -49.31 30.83 -4.99
CA PRO A 290 -49.53 29.66 -5.87
C PRO A 290 -49.63 30.03 -7.36
N GLU A 291 -50.13 31.22 -7.68
CA GLU A 291 -50.17 31.73 -9.07
C GLU A 291 -48.77 32.00 -9.64
N LYS A 292 -47.87 32.61 -8.83
CA LYS A 292 -46.47 32.79 -9.20
C LYS A 292 -45.71 31.47 -9.26
N ALA A 293 -46.13 30.47 -8.49
CA ALA A 293 -45.58 29.12 -8.59
C ALA A 293 -46.03 28.41 -9.87
N ALA A 294 -47.27 28.62 -10.32
CA ALA A 294 -47.74 28.04 -11.58
C ALA A 294 -47.11 28.69 -12.83
N SER A 295 -46.68 29.96 -12.74
CA SER A 295 -46.03 30.67 -13.84
C SER A 295 -44.51 30.45 -13.96
N LEU A 296 -43.88 29.87 -12.92
CA LEU A 296 -42.46 29.54 -12.94
C LEU A 296 -42.19 28.28 -13.79
N GLU A 297 -41.09 28.30 -14.54
CA GLU A 297 -40.61 27.12 -15.25
C GLU A 297 -39.78 26.23 -14.31
N TYR A 298 -40.12 24.94 -14.27
CA TYR A 298 -39.45 23.94 -13.43
C TYR A 298 -38.70 22.93 -14.29
N ASP A 299 -37.49 22.57 -13.83
CA ASP A 299 -36.75 21.41 -14.32
C ASP A 299 -36.80 20.25 -13.31
N TYR A 300 -36.55 19.04 -13.83
CA TYR A 300 -36.45 17.80 -13.06
C TYR A 300 -35.03 17.21 -13.18
N GLU A 301 -34.02 18.04 -13.44
CA GLU A 301 -32.65 17.57 -13.72
C GLU A 301 -32.02 16.86 -12.52
N THR A 302 -32.46 17.16 -11.30
CA THR A 302 -31.98 16.47 -10.08
C THR A 302 -32.25 14.96 -10.12
N ILE A 303 -33.41 14.56 -10.67
CA ILE A 303 -33.85 13.16 -10.70
C ILE A 303 -33.42 12.40 -11.95
N ARG A 304 -32.81 13.09 -12.92
CA ARG A 304 -32.36 12.48 -14.18
C ARG A 304 -31.23 11.49 -13.91
N ASN A 305 -31.50 10.20 -14.14
CA ASN A 305 -30.55 9.12 -13.92
C ASN A 305 -29.88 8.64 -15.22
N ILE A 306 -30.49 8.91 -16.38
CA ILE A 306 -29.93 8.51 -17.67
C ILE A 306 -30.08 9.57 -18.75
N ASP A 307 -29.00 9.78 -19.51
CA ASP A 307 -29.04 10.48 -20.78
C ASP A 307 -28.79 9.48 -21.92
N CYS A 308 -29.86 8.98 -22.53
CA CYS A 308 -29.79 7.94 -23.55
C CYS A 308 -28.98 8.39 -24.78
N TYR A 309 -29.19 9.62 -25.25
CA TYR A 309 -28.52 10.13 -26.44
C TYR A 309 -27.01 10.26 -26.19
N ASN A 310 -26.62 10.96 -25.12
CA ASN A 310 -25.21 11.18 -24.86
C ASN A 310 -24.49 9.91 -24.43
N THR A 311 -25.17 8.96 -23.77
CA THR A 311 -24.55 7.64 -23.48
C THR A 311 -24.10 6.94 -24.76
N ASP A 312 -24.93 7.01 -25.80
CA ASP A 312 -24.72 6.28 -27.04
C ASP A 312 -23.77 7.01 -27.97
N PHE A 313 -23.96 8.33 -28.15
CA PHE A 313 -23.28 9.11 -29.18
C PHE A 313 -22.09 9.94 -28.68
N CYS A 314 -21.84 10.04 -27.37
CA CYS A 314 -20.63 10.74 -26.91
C CYS A 314 -19.36 10.01 -27.37
N VAL A 315 -18.33 10.78 -27.69
CA VAL A 315 -17.07 10.24 -28.24
C VAL A 315 -16.22 9.56 -27.16
N ARG A 316 -16.16 10.16 -25.96
CA ARG A 316 -15.23 9.75 -24.90
C ARG A 316 -15.85 8.71 -23.96
N VAL A 317 -15.05 7.73 -23.56
CA VAL A 317 -15.32 6.76 -22.50
C VAL A 317 -15.65 7.49 -21.20
N ARG A 318 -14.85 8.50 -20.84
CA ARG A 318 -15.09 9.31 -19.63
C ARG A 318 -16.47 9.97 -19.61
N ASP A 319 -16.91 10.48 -20.76
CA ASP A 319 -18.18 11.18 -20.86
C ASP A 319 -19.34 10.18 -20.86
N GLY A 320 -19.22 9.06 -21.57
CA GLY A 320 -20.23 8.00 -21.57
C GLY A 320 -20.49 7.44 -20.17
N MET A 321 -19.44 7.31 -19.36
CA MET A 321 -19.59 6.94 -17.95
C MET A 321 -20.39 7.97 -17.14
N ARG A 322 -20.26 9.26 -17.42
CA ARG A 322 -20.99 10.32 -16.69
C ARG A 322 -22.47 10.35 -17.01
N TYR A 323 -22.85 9.93 -18.21
CA TYR A 323 -24.23 9.90 -18.69
C TYR A 323 -24.97 8.62 -18.33
N TRP A 324 -24.25 7.54 -18.02
CA TRP A 324 -24.80 6.27 -17.57
C TRP A 324 -24.93 6.21 -16.04
N ASN A 325 -26.15 5.96 -15.53
CA ASN A 325 -26.44 5.91 -14.10
C ASN A 325 -25.93 7.16 -13.34
N MET A 326 -26.37 8.33 -13.80
CA MET A 326 -25.83 9.64 -13.43
C MET A 326 -25.84 9.89 -11.92
N THR A 327 -26.87 9.42 -11.20
CA THR A 327 -26.98 9.65 -9.76
C THR A 327 -25.98 8.80 -8.95
N VAL A 328 -25.73 7.56 -9.38
CA VAL A 328 -24.70 6.69 -8.79
C VAL A 328 -23.30 7.20 -9.14
N GLN A 329 -23.09 7.68 -10.37
CA GLN A 329 -21.80 8.29 -10.75
C GLN A 329 -21.50 9.53 -9.91
N TRP A 330 -22.50 10.35 -9.64
CA TRP A 330 -22.37 11.46 -8.70
C TRP A 330 -22.04 10.96 -7.28
N TRP A 331 -22.72 9.90 -6.79
CA TRP A 331 -22.41 9.28 -5.50
C TRP A 331 -20.95 8.81 -5.42
N LEU A 332 -20.50 8.03 -6.40
CA LEU A 332 -19.12 7.53 -6.48
C LEU A 332 -18.13 8.69 -6.49
N ALA A 333 -18.40 9.74 -7.26
CA ALA A 333 -17.54 10.92 -7.32
C ALA A 333 -17.44 11.65 -5.96
N GLN A 334 -18.56 11.82 -5.25
CA GLN A 334 -18.58 12.57 -3.98
C GLN A 334 -18.02 11.78 -2.81
N TYR A 335 -18.46 10.52 -2.64
CA TYR A 335 -18.21 9.78 -1.40
C TYR A 335 -17.01 8.84 -1.47
N ILE A 336 -16.66 8.37 -2.68
CA ILE A 336 -15.59 7.38 -2.89
C ILE A 336 -14.36 8.01 -3.54
N TYR A 337 -14.52 8.58 -4.74
CA TYR A 337 -13.40 9.10 -5.54
C TYR A 337 -12.65 10.24 -4.84
N LYS A 338 -13.36 11.17 -4.19
CA LYS A 338 -12.77 12.26 -3.40
C LYS A 338 -11.97 11.78 -2.19
N ASN A 339 -12.40 10.68 -1.59
CA ASN A 339 -11.83 10.10 -0.38
C ASN A 339 -10.84 8.94 -0.64
N ALA A 340 -10.49 8.69 -1.90
CA ALA A 340 -9.59 7.61 -2.28
C ALA A 340 -8.16 7.84 -1.69
N PRO A 341 -7.47 6.77 -1.24
CA PRO A 341 -6.17 6.89 -0.57
C PRO A 341 -5.02 7.28 -1.51
N ALA A 342 -5.20 7.12 -2.82
CA ALA A 342 -4.17 7.40 -3.83
C ALA A 342 -4.27 8.84 -4.37
N ARG A 343 -3.12 9.47 -4.66
CA ARG A 343 -3.06 10.82 -5.26
C ARG A 343 -3.22 10.83 -6.79
N SER A 344 -2.83 9.75 -7.48
CA SER A 344 -2.87 9.67 -8.94
C SER A 344 -4.29 9.40 -9.47
N TYR A 345 -4.67 10.09 -10.56
CA TYR A 345 -5.97 9.96 -11.22
C TYR A 345 -6.34 8.51 -11.54
N VAL A 346 -5.44 7.76 -12.17
CA VAL A 346 -5.70 6.37 -12.59
C VAL A 346 -5.97 5.45 -11.40
N PHE A 347 -5.19 5.60 -10.33
CA PHE A 347 -5.39 4.80 -9.11
C PHE A 347 -6.65 5.19 -8.34
N ARG A 348 -7.04 6.47 -8.35
CA ARG A 348 -8.33 6.90 -7.78
C ARG A 348 -9.51 6.33 -8.56
N SER A 349 -9.42 6.31 -9.89
CA SER A 349 -10.42 5.68 -10.76
C SER A 349 -10.47 4.18 -10.54
N ALA A 350 -9.33 3.49 -10.44
CA ALA A 350 -9.27 2.06 -10.15
C ALA A 350 -9.89 1.72 -8.78
N TRP A 351 -9.57 2.50 -7.74
CA TRP A 351 -10.21 2.34 -6.43
C TRP A 351 -11.73 2.51 -6.49
N THR A 352 -12.19 3.54 -7.21
CA THR A 352 -13.63 3.81 -7.36
C THR A 352 -14.34 2.69 -8.12
N MET A 353 -13.73 2.18 -9.20
CA MET A 353 -14.28 1.08 -9.99
C MET A 353 -14.22 -0.26 -9.25
N LEU A 354 -13.21 -0.50 -8.41
CA LEU A 354 -13.15 -1.67 -7.53
C LEU A 354 -14.31 -1.67 -6.54
N LEU A 355 -14.56 -0.54 -5.88
CA LEU A 355 -15.70 -0.42 -4.95
C LEU A 355 -17.03 -0.51 -5.68
N SER A 356 -17.12 0.00 -6.92
CA SER A 356 -18.31 -0.16 -7.77
C SER A 356 -18.54 -1.63 -8.13
N ALA A 357 -17.50 -2.38 -8.50
CA ALA A 357 -17.59 -3.81 -8.80
C ALA A 357 -18.07 -4.60 -7.58
N TYR A 358 -17.46 -4.33 -6.42
CA TYR A 358 -17.86 -4.94 -5.16
C TYR A 358 -19.30 -4.59 -4.79
N TRP A 359 -19.71 -3.34 -5.01
CA TRP A 359 -21.10 -2.93 -4.81
C TRP A 359 -22.03 -3.78 -5.69
N HIS A 360 -21.72 -4.03 -6.96
CA HIS A 360 -22.53 -4.91 -7.82
C HIS A 360 -22.54 -6.40 -7.41
N GLY A 361 -21.42 -6.96 -6.94
CA GLY A 361 -21.36 -8.37 -6.55
C GLY A 361 -19.97 -8.92 -6.24
N LEU A 362 -19.93 -10.19 -5.82
CA LEU A 362 -18.67 -10.95 -5.65
C LEU A 362 -18.31 -11.79 -6.89
N HIS A 363 -19.14 -11.75 -7.93
CA HIS A 363 -18.88 -12.47 -9.16
C HIS A 363 -17.65 -11.91 -9.90
N PRO A 364 -16.67 -12.75 -10.30
CA PRO A 364 -15.44 -12.30 -10.96
C PRO A 364 -15.67 -11.46 -12.22
N GLY A 365 -16.74 -11.74 -12.98
CA GLY A 365 -17.11 -10.98 -14.18
C GLY A 365 -17.25 -9.47 -13.94
N TYR A 366 -17.81 -9.06 -12.78
CA TYR A 366 -17.89 -7.64 -12.43
C TYR A 366 -16.51 -7.01 -12.29
N TYR A 367 -15.60 -7.66 -11.57
CA TYR A 367 -14.24 -7.14 -11.36
C TYR A 367 -13.48 -7.00 -12.68
N LEU A 368 -13.60 -8.01 -13.55
CA LEU A 368 -12.99 -7.99 -14.88
C LEU A 368 -13.49 -6.80 -15.72
N SER A 369 -14.81 -6.57 -15.74
CA SER A 369 -15.42 -5.46 -16.48
C SER A 369 -15.02 -4.09 -15.91
N PHE A 370 -15.24 -3.87 -14.62
CA PHE A 370 -15.01 -2.56 -13.99
C PHE A 370 -13.52 -2.19 -13.93
N LEU A 371 -12.60 -3.14 -13.73
CA LEU A 371 -11.16 -2.86 -13.71
C LEU A 371 -10.56 -2.68 -15.10
N THR A 372 -11.30 -2.98 -16.18
CA THR A 372 -10.91 -2.63 -17.55
C THR A 372 -11.12 -1.13 -17.83
N ILE A 373 -12.05 -0.48 -17.13
CA ILE A 373 -12.38 0.95 -17.31
C ILE A 373 -11.16 1.88 -17.06
N PRO A 374 -10.42 1.79 -15.94
CA PRO A 374 -9.24 2.64 -15.70
C PRO A 374 -8.17 2.52 -16.79
N LEU A 375 -8.00 1.33 -17.39
CA LEU A 375 -7.07 1.11 -18.50
C LEU A 375 -7.52 1.88 -19.74
N CYS A 376 -8.80 1.78 -20.12
CA CYS A 376 -9.37 2.52 -21.23
C CYS A 376 -9.28 4.04 -21.02
N LEU A 377 -9.56 4.53 -19.80
CA LEU A 377 -9.43 5.96 -19.46
C LEU A 377 -7.98 6.46 -19.54
N ALA A 378 -7.01 5.63 -19.13
CA ALA A 378 -5.59 5.97 -19.24
C ALA A 378 -5.14 6.02 -20.70
N ALA A 379 -5.57 5.05 -21.52
CA ALA A 379 -5.29 5.00 -22.94
C ALA A 379 -5.89 6.22 -23.68
N GLU A 380 -7.18 6.49 -23.47
CA GLU A 380 -7.90 7.65 -24.03
C GLU A 380 -7.19 8.96 -23.71
N GLY A 381 -6.89 9.22 -22.42
CA GLY A 381 -6.29 10.49 -22.01
C GLY A 381 -4.89 10.74 -22.61
N ARG A 382 -4.09 9.68 -22.82
CA ARG A 382 -2.77 9.80 -23.44
C ARG A 382 -2.85 9.93 -24.95
N LEU A 383 -3.70 9.15 -25.60
CA LEU A 383 -3.86 9.20 -27.04
C LEU A 383 -4.46 10.54 -27.49
N GLU A 384 -5.45 11.07 -26.75
CA GLU A 384 -6.07 12.38 -27.00
C GLU A 384 -5.06 13.52 -26.91
N SER A 385 -4.24 13.54 -25.85
CA SER A 385 -3.21 14.58 -25.65
C SER A 385 -2.07 14.51 -26.66
N ALA A 386 -1.78 13.33 -27.21
CA ALA A 386 -0.74 13.15 -28.21
C ALA A 386 -1.18 13.53 -29.63
N LEU A 387 -2.40 13.14 -30.03
CA LEU A 387 -2.83 13.15 -31.43
C LEU A 387 -3.90 14.19 -31.75
N ARG A 388 -4.91 14.37 -30.89
CA ARG A 388 -6.12 15.13 -31.24
C ARG A 388 -5.83 16.59 -31.61
N GLY A 389 -4.90 17.22 -30.89
CA GLY A 389 -4.47 18.61 -31.14
C GLY A 389 -3.69 18.81 -32.44
N ARG A 390 -3.17 17.73 -33.05
CA ARG A 390 -2.35 17.78 -34.27
C ARG A 390 -3.14 17.50 -35.55
N LEU A 391 -4.42 17.17 -35.43
CA LEU A 391 -5.28 16.80 -36.56
C LEU A 391 -5.94 18.02 -37.19
N SER A 392 -6.07 17.99 -38.53
CA SER A 392 -6.88 18.95 -39.30
C SER A 392 -8.37 18.85 -38.91
N PRO A 393 -9.24 19.82 -39.27
CA PRO A 393 -10.67 19.75 -38.97
C PRO A 393 -11.34 18.44 -39.43
N ARG A 394 -11.10 18.01 -40.68
CA ARG A 394 -11.57 16.70 -41.19
C ARG A 394 -10.95 15.52 -40.44
N GLY A 395 -9.68 15.64 -40.06
CA GLY A 395 -9.00 14.64 -39.24
C GLY A 395 -9.62 14.52 -37.84
N ARG A 396 -10.10 15.61 -37.25
CA ARG A 396 -10.80 15.61 -35.96
C ARG A 396 -12.17 14.93 -36.04
N GLU A 397 -12.92 15.11 -37.13
CA GLU A 397 -14.18 14.40 -37.35
C GLU A 397 -13.99 12.88 -37.49
N LEU A 398 -13.01 12.46 -38.30
CA LEU A 398 -12.62 11.04 -38.44
C LEU A 398 -12.15 10.45 -37.11
N TRP A 399 -11.37 11.23 -36.35
CA TRP A 399 -10.94 10.86 -35.02
C TRP A 399 -12.11 10.68 -34.05
N ASP A 400 -13.04 11.63 -34.03
CA ASP A 400 -14.20 11.58 -33.13
C ASP A 400 -15.09 10.38 -33.47
N TRP A 401 -15.27 10.05 -34.75
CA TRP A 401 -15.96 8.82 -35.17
C TRP A 401 -15.19 7.55 -34.74
N ALA A 402 -13.88 7.50 -34.97
CA ALA A 402 -13.06 6.34 -34.60
C ALA A 402 -13.01 6.14 -33.08
N HIS A 403 -12.89 7.21 -32.29
CA HIS A 403 -12.94 7.16 -30.83
C HIS A 403 -14.31 6.70 -30.34
N TRP A 404 -15.39 7.23 -30.90
CA TRP A 404 -16.74 6.79 -30.57
C TRP A 404 -16.91 5.29 -30.86
N PHE A 405 -16.46 4.82 -32.03
CA PHE A 405 -16.52 3.41 -32.39
C PHE A 405 -15.73 2.53 -31.41
N LEU A 406 -14.48 2.90 -31.09
CA LEU A 406 -13.65 2.18 -30.13
C LEU A 406 -14.26 2.17 -28.72
N LYS A 407 -14.86 3.29 -28.28
CA LYS A 407 -15.62 3.38 -27.02
C LYS A 407 -16.76 2.38 -27.00
N MET A 408 -17.58 2.34 -28.06
CA MET A 408 -18.70 1.40 -28.15
C MET A 408 -18.21 -0.05 -28.10
N ARG A 409 -17.17 -0.41 -28.87
CA ARG A 409 -16.56 -1.74 -28.81
C ARG A 409 -16.00 -2.09 -27.43
N ALA A 410 -15.41 -1.14 -26.72
CA ALA A 410 -14.97 -1.35 -25.36
C ALA A 410 -16.15 -1.61 -24.40
N TYR A 411 -17.27 -0.91 -24.56
CA TYR A 411 -18.48 -1.12 -23.77
C TYR A 411 -19.11 -2.49 -24.05
N ASP A 412 -19.19 -2.88 -25.32
CA ASP A 412 -19.66 -4.19 -25.77
C ASP A 412 -18.85 -5.32 -25.11
N TYR A 413 -17.53 -5.19 -25.13
CA TYR A 413 -16.59 -6.15 -24.56
C TYR A 413 -16.68 -6.24 -23.03
N MET A 414 -16.75 -5.08 -22.33
CA MET A 414 -16.90 -5.04 -20.88
C MET A 414 -18.28 -5.53 -20.42
N CYS A 415 -19.34 -5.28 -21.21
CA CYS A 415 -20.68 -5.77 -20.94
C CYS A 415 -20.70 -7.30 -20.87
N MET A 416 -19.92 -7.99 -21.71
CA MET A 416 -19.90 -9.45 -21.69
C MET A 416 -19.41 -10.02 -20.34
N GLY A 417 -18.38 -9.42 -19.74
CA GLY A 417 -17.95 -9.78 -18.38
C GLY A 417 -19.00 -9.47 -17.31
N PHE A 418 -19.76 -8.38 -17.48
CA PHE A 418 -20.81 -7.97 -16.54
C PHE A 418 -22.02 -8.92 -16.59
N VAL A 419 -22.35 -9.46 -17.77
CA VAL A 419 -23.55 -10.30 -17.95
C VAL A 419 -23.25 -11.79 -17.78
N LEU A 420 -22.04 -12.27 -18.10
CA LEU A 420 -21.67 -13.69 -17.92
C LEU A 420 -21.41 -14.05 -16.46
N LEU A 421 -20.93 -13.10 -15.64
CA LEU A 421 -20.62 -13.23 -14.19
C LEU A 421 -19.49 -14.21 -13.83
N SER A 422 -19.42 -15.37 -14.50
CA SER A 422 -18.43 -16.43 -14.30
C SER A 422 -17.05 -16.02 -14.84
N LEU A 423 -16.00 -16.36 -14.09
CA LEU A 423 -14.62 -16.18 -14.54
C LEU A 423 -14.33 -17.01 -15.80
N GLY A 424 -14.76 -18.27 -15.80
CA GLY A 424 -14.51 -19.21 -16.90
C GLY A 424 -15.17 -18.75 -18.19
N ASP A 425 -16.48 -18.47 -18.16
CA ASP A 425 -17.24 -18.04 -19.33
C ASP A 425 -16.71 -16.72 -19.89
N THR A 426 -16.38 -15.75 -19.01
CA THR A 426 -15.86 -14.45 -19.42
C THR A 426 -14.50 -14.58 -20.11
N LEU A 427 -13.58 -15.35 -19.51
CA LEU A 427 -12.25 -15.56 -20.08
C LEU A 427 -12.32 -16.40 -21.36
N ARG A 428 -13.20 -17.39 -21.43
CA ARG A 428 -13.43 -18.19 -22.65
C ARG A 428 -13.89 -17.30 -23.80
N TYR A 429 -14.86 -16.43 -23.55
CA TYR A 429 -15.32 -15.47 -24.54
C TYR A 429 -14.20 -14.49 -24.94
N TRP A 430 -13.52 -13.86 -23.97
CA TRP A 430 -12.44 -12.91 -24.24
C TRP A 430 -11.25 -13.54 -24.98
N ALA A 431 -10.89 -14.78 -24.65
CA ALA A 431 -9.87 -15.53 -25.37
C ALA A 431 -10.29 -15.81 -26.82
N SER A 432 -11.58 -16.10 -27.07
CA SER A 432 -12.10 -16.33 -28.42
C SER A 432 -12.02 -15.09 -29.33
N VAL A 433 -12.00 -13.89 -28.73
CA VAL A 433 -11.79 -12.61 -29.42
C VAL A 433 -10.40 -12.02 -29.15
N TYR A 434 -9.45 -12.84 -28.70
CA TYR A 434 -8.04 -12.52 -28.50
C TYR A 434 -7.76 -11.32 -27.58
N PHE A 435 -8.61 -11.11 -26.57
CA PHE A 435 -8.50 -9.98 -25.63
C PHE A 435 -8.35 -8.62 -26.34
N CYS A 436 -9.00 -8.46 -27.50
CA CYS A 436 -8.73 -7.37 -28.45
C CYS A 436 -8.77 -5.97 -27.83
N ILE A 437 -9.70 -5.69 -26.91
CA ILE A 437 -9.82 -4.37 -26.26
C ILE A 437 -8.67 -4.11 -25.29
N HIS A 438 -8.20 -5.10 -24.53
CA HIS A 438 -7.04 -4.94 -23.65
C HIS A 438 -5.78 -4.66 -24.47
N VAL A 439 -5.59 -5.41 -25.56
CA VAL A 439 -4.46 -5.21 -26.48
C VAL A 439 -4.53 -3.82 -27.13
N LEU A 440 -5.68 -3.41 -27.67
CA LEU A 440 -5.88 -2.10 -28.28
C LEU A 440 -5.65 -0.96 -27.28
N ALA A 441 -6.13 -1.08 -26.05
CA ALA A 441 -5.92 -0.07 -25.02
C ALA A 441 -4.44 0.06 -24.62
N LEU A 442 -3.71 -1.05 -24.53
CA LEU A 442 -2.27 -1.04 -24.25
C LEU A 442 -1.46 -0.46 -25.42
N LEU A 443 -1.81 -0.80 -26.66
CA LEU A 443 -1.20 -0.21 -27.85
C LEU A 443 -1.47 1.29 -27.95
N ALA A 444 -2.71 1.72 -27.72
CA ALA A 444 -3.09 3.13 -27.67
C ALA A 444 -2.35 3.89 -26.57
N LEU A 445 -2.17 3.28 -25.40
CA LEU A 445 -1.40 3.85 -24.30
C LEU A 445 0.09 3.98 -24.68
N GLY A 446 0.69 2.94 -25.27
CA GLY A 446 2.06 2.94 -25.75
C GLY A 446 2.30 3.98 -26.85
N LEU A 447 1.38 4.07 -27.82
CA LEU A 447 1.42 5.05 -28.90
C LEU A 447 1.25 6.49 -28.37
N GLY A 448 0.33 6.72 -27.44
CA GLY A 448 0.17 8.01 -26.77
C GLY A 448 1.40 8.40 -25.94
N LEU A 449 2.11 7.43 -25.38
CA LEU A 449 3.40 7.66 -24.69
C LEU A 449 4.54 7.97 -25.67
N ALA A 450 4.57 7.33 -26.83
CA ALA A 450 5.60 7.50 -27.85
C ALA A 450 5.44 8.81 -28.65
N LEU A 451 4.20 9.18 -29.00
CA LEU A 451 3.87 10.35 -29.82
C LEU A 451 3.51 11.60 -29.00
N GLY A 452 3.23 11.42 -27.71
CA GLY A 452 2.91 12.51 -26.80
C GLY A 452 4.02 13.57 -26.79
N PRO A 453 3.69 14.86 -26.63
CA PRO A 453 4.71 15.88 -26.45
C PRO A 453 5.61 15.48 -25.29
N SER A 454 6.92 15.62 -25.48
CA SER A 454 7.88 15.62 -24.38
C SER A 454 7.31 16.46 -23.24
N LEU A 455 7.42 15.99 -22.01
CA LEU A 455 7.01 16.74 -20.81
C LEU A 455 7.55 18.19 -20.83
N SER A 456 8.66 18.43 -21.55
CA SER A 456 9.24 19.76 -21.83
C SER A 456 8.32 20.73 -22.59
N SER A 457 7.49 20.27 -23.54
CA SER A 457 6.59 21.14 -24.31
C SER A 457 5.35 21.53 -23.50
N VAL A 458 4.84 20.61 -22.66
CA VAL A 458 3.70 20.87 -21.77
C VAL A 458 4.12 21.75 -20.57
N LEU A 459 5.36 21.61 -20.09
CA LEU A 459 5.94 22.48 -19.07
C LEU A 459 6.23 23.89 -19.59
N ASN A 460 6.55 24.05 -20.88
CA ASN A 460 6.73 25.36 -21.52
C ASN A 460 5.40 26.12 -21.74
N GLU A 461 4.25 25.43 -21.75
CA GLU A 461 2.92 26.05 -21.86
C GLU A 461 2.24 26.34 -20.51
N LEU A 462 2.80 25.83 -19.40
CA LEU A 462 2.30 26.19 -18.07
C LEU A 462 2.75 27.63 -17.74
N PRO A 463 1.82 28.53 -17.34
CA PRO A 463 2.21 29.88 -16.96
C PRO A 463 3.21 29.79 -15.82
N SER A 464 4.39 30.37 -16.02
CA SER A 464 5.46 30.33 -15.02
C SER A 464 4.91 30.75 -13.66
N ALA A 465 5.36 30.09 -12.60
CA ALA A 465 4.98 30.42 -11.23
C ALA A 465 5.32 31.88 -10.84
N ALA A 466 6.06 32.61 -11.69
CA ALA A 466 6.30 34.05 -11.57
C ALA A 466 5.03 34.89 -11.81
N THR A 467 4.05 34.41 -12.58
CA THR A 467 2.81 35.17 -12.87
C THR A 467 1.80 35.19 -11.71
N LEU A 468 1.93 34.29 -10.74
CA LEU A 468 0.99 34.15 -9.61
C LEU A 468 1.45 34.84 -8.31
N ARG A 469 2.70 35.31 -8.24
CA ARG A 469 3.26 35.90 -7.01
C ARG A 469 3.22 37.43 -6.94
N PHE A 470 2.90 38.12 -8.04
CA PHE A 470 2.76 39.58 -8.08
C PHE A 470 1.48 40.01 -8.79
N ARG A 471 0.32 39.76 -8.19
CA ARG A 471 -0.91 40.51 -8.49
C ARG A 471 -1.67 40.75 -7.20
N GLY A 472 -1.72 42.02 -6.78
CA GLY A 472 -2.59 42.46 -5.70
C GLY A 472 -4.07 42.30 -6.08
N PRO A 473 -5.00 42.40 -5.11
CA PRO A 473 -6.43 42.28 -5.39
C PRO A 473 -6.89 43.50 -6.21
N GLY A 474 -7.39 43.30 -7.43
CA GLY A 474 -8.17 44.33 -8.14
C GLY A 474 -7.84 44.65 -9.60
N VAL A 475 -6.90 43.99 -10.28
CA VAL A 475 -6.59 44.31 -11.70
C VAL A 475 -7.07 43.21 -12.65
N LEU A 476 -8.03 43.58 -13.52
CA LEU A 476 -8.51 42.73 -14.62
C LEU A 476 -7.49 42.67 -15.77
N PRO A 477 -7.35 41.54 -16.48
CA PRO A 477 -6.46 41.44 -17.64
C PRO A 477 -7.01 42.26 -18.81
N TRP A 478 -6.15 43.05 -19.45
CA TRP A 478 -6.42 43.60 -20.77
C TRP A 478 -6.41 42.50 -21.83
N GLY A 479 -7.46 42.43 -22.64
CA GLY A 479 -7.57 41.57 -23.84
C GLY A 479 -8.01 40.13 -23.58
N ALA A 480 -9.31 39.90 -23.37
CA ALA A 480 -9.97 38.62 -23.61
C ALA A 480 -11.50 38.83 -23.68
N LEU A 481 -12.03 39.00 -24.88
CA LEU A 481 -13.44 38.72 -25.17
C LEU A 481 -13.56 37.21 -25.40
N GLU A 482 -14.52 36.61 -24.67
CA GLU A 482 -15.19 35.34 -24.96
C GLU A 482 -14.35 34.06 -25.05
N GLU A 483 -14.03 33.45 -23.90
CA GLU A 483 -13.96 31.97 -23.72
C GLU A 483 -13.58 31.63 -22.26
N LYS A 484 -14.49 31.80 -21.29
CA LYS A 484 -14.20 31.44 -19.88
C LYS A 484 -15.46 31.24 -19.02
N GLU A 485 -15.95 30.00 -18.95
CA GLU A 485 -16.68 29.52 -17.75
C GLU A 485 -16.07 28.21 -17.17
N ASP A 486 -15.43 27.36 -17.97
CA ASP A 486 -14.87 26.09 -17.47
C ASP A 486 -13.44 26.20 -16.92
N ARG A 487 -12.61 27.10 -17.45
CA ARG A 487 -11.22 27.25 -17.00
C ARG A 487 -11.12 27.94 -15.64
N GLN A 488 -12.08 28.82 -15.32
CA GLN A 488 -12.14 29.57 -14.06
C GLN A 488 -12.39 28.64 -12.87
N ARG A 489 -13.28 27.65 -13.00
CA ARG A 489 -13.54 26.63 -11.96
C ARG A 489 -12.36 25.70 -11.73
N SER A 490 -11.59 25.39 -12.77
CA SER A 490 -10.41 24.52 -12.61
C SER A 490 -9.31 25.18 -11.78
N ILE A 491 -9.10 26.50 -11.92
CA ILE A 491 -8.05 27.25 -11.21
C ILE A 491 -8.51 27.62 -9.78
N GLN A 492 -9.78 27.98 -9.58
CA GLN A 492 -10.35 28.17 -8.24
C GLN A 492 -10.41 26.84 -7.47
N ALA A 493 -10.78 25.74 -8.13
CA ALA A 493 -10.70 24.42 -7.53
C ALA A 493 -9.26 23.97 -7.30
N PHE A 494 -8.27 24.37 -8.12
CA PHE A 494 -6.85 24.06 -7.85
C PHE A 494 -6.29 24.88 -6.67
N ALA A 495 -6.73 26.12 -6.50
CA ALA A 495 -6.38 26.95 -5.35
C ALA A 495 -7.07 26.47 -4.05
N GLU A 496 -8.28 25.91 -4.14
CA GLU A 496 -9.00 25.29 -3.01
C GLU A 496 -8.64 23.82 -2.76
N SER A 497 -8.08 23.12 -3.76
CA SER A 497 -7.66 21.69 -3.67
C SER A 497 -6.15 21.47 -3.58
N ALA A 498 -5.34 22.53 -3.64
CA ALA A 498 -4.06 22.50 -2.95
C ALA A 498 -4.42 22.14 -1.50
N PRO A 499 -4.01 20.95 -1.00
CA PRO A 499 -4.22 20.68 0.40
C PRO A 499 -3.55 21.85 1.11
N LYS A 500 -4.30 22.55 1.96
CA LYS A 500 -3.74 22.81 3.28
C LYS A 500 -3.32 21.43 3.78
N GLU A 501 -2.10 21.02 3.42
CA GLU A 501 -1.22 20.50 4.44
C GLU A 501 -1.42 21.51 5.57
N MET A 502 -2.26 21.14 6.54
CA MET A 502 -1.77 21.18 7.90
C MET A 502 -0.34 20.66 7.78
N GLN A 503 0.61 21.59 7.58
CA GLN A 503 1.87 21.52 8.27
C GLN A 503 1.46 20.94 9.61
N GLU A 504 1.81 19.68 9.87
CA GLU A 504 1.90 19.24 11.26
C GLU A 504 2.59 20.41 11.93
N PRO A 505 1.95 21.08 12.92
CA PRO A 505 2.52 22.30 13.46
C PRO A 505 3.87 21.89 14.00
N CYS A 506 4.90 22.22 13.21
CA CYS A 506 6.27 21.89 13.51
C CYS A 506 6.45 22.55 14.87
N PRO A 507 6.73 21.77 15.93
CA PRO A 507 6.73 22.31 17.28
C PRO A 507 7.56 23.58 17.23
N SER A 508 7.07 24.68 17.82
CA SER A 508 7.68 26.03 17.66
C SER A 508 9.20 26.09 17.86
N ARG A 509 9.76 25.05 18.50
CA ARG A 509 11.17 24.73 18.70
C ARG A 509 11.96 24.36 17.43
N GLU A 510 11.31 23.88 16.38
CA GLU A 510 11.91 23.43 15.12
C GLU A 510 11.78 24.49 14.00
N LEU A 511 10.95 25.52 14.19
CA LEU A 511 10.85 26.67 13.29
C LEU A 511 12.02 27.64 13.53
N PRO A 512 12.71 28.17 12.50
CA PRO A 512 13.89 29.03 12.67
C PRO A 512 13.49 30.46 13.06
N TRP A 513 12.70 30.59 14.12
CA TRP A 513 12.17 31.84 14.61
C TRP A 513 12.99 32.37 15.80
N PRO A 514 13.20 33.70 15.89
CA PRO A 514 13.79 34.33 17.07
C PRO A 514 13.03 33.96 18.35
N MET A 515 13.73 33.91 19.48
CA MET A 515 13.14 33.56 20.78
C MET A 515 11.95 34.44 21.17
N GLN A 516 11.97 35.73 20.79
CA GLN A 516 10.84 36.64 20.99
C GLN A 516 9.60 36.22 20.19
N ALA A 517 9.75 35.86 18.92
CA ALA A 517 8.65 35.38 18.08
C ALA A 517 8.08 34.05 18.61
N ARG A 518 8.94 33.15 19.12
CA ARG A 518 8.51 31.91 19.78
C ARG A 518 7.78 32.16 21.11
N ARG A 519 8.16 33.17 21.89
CA ARG A 519 7.46 33.57 23.12
C ARG A 519 6.11 34.22 22.81
N ALA A 520 6.05 35.09 21.82
CA ALA A 520 4.81 35.74 21.36
C ALA A 520 3.81 34.71 20.81
N HIS A 521 4.27 33.74 20.03
CA HIS A 521 3.42 32.63 19.56
C HIS A 521 2.89 31.80 20.73
N ARG A 522 3.73 31.45 21.72
CA ARG A 522 3.28 30.72 22.93
C ARG A 522 2.27 31.51 23.76
N GLN A 523 2.48 32.82 23.90
CA GLN A 523 1.55 33.71 24.61
C GLN A 523 0.21 33.87 23.88
N ARG A 524 0.21 33.96 22.53
CA ARG A 524 -1.02 33.94 21.73
C ARG A 524 -1.76 32.61 21.89
N HIS A 525 -1.05 31.50 21.79
CA HIS A 525 -1.64 30.17 21.94
C HIS A 525 -2.19 29.90 23.36
N ALA A 526 -1.56 30.47 24.39
CA ALA A 526 -2.05 30.42 25.77
C ALA A 526 -3.30 31.29 25.97
N ARG A 527 -3.36 32.47 25.34
CA ARG A 527 -4.56 33.32 25.32
C ARG A 527 -5.72 32.67 24.59
N ASP A 528 -5.46 32.03 23.44
CA ASP A 528 -6.47 31.30 22.67
C ASP A 528 -7.01 30.06 23.40
N GLN A 529 -6.20 29.44 24.28
CA GLN A 529 -6.65 28.33 25.13
C GLN A 529 -7.53 28.77 26.30
N VAL A 530 -7.25 29.94 26.89
CA VAL A 530 -8.08 30.51 27.97
C VAL A 530 -9.42 31.01 27.43
N ALA A 531 -9.44 31.58 26.21
CA ALA A 531 -10.68 32.00 25.55
C ALA A 531 -11.60 30.83 25.12
N GLN A 532 -11.07 29.61 24.98
CA GLN A 532 -11.83 28.41 24.60
C GLN A 532 -12.35 27.58 25.79
N GLY A 533 -12.10 28.03 27.04
CA GLY A 533 -12.53 27.35 28.27
C GLY A 533 -14.05 27.36 28.54
N SER A 534 -14.84 28.04 27.70
CA SER A 534 -16.30 28.20 27.86
C SER A 534 -17.13 27.45 26.78
N GLY A 535 -16.56 26.40 26.17
CA GLY A 535 -17.20 25.61 25.11
C GLY A 535 -17.87 24.30 25.59
N SER A 536 -19.02 23.95 24.98
CA SER A 536 -19.89 22.82 25.36
C SER A 536 -19.21 21.43 25.39
N ARG A 537 -19.84 20.47 26.08
CA ARG A 537 -19.35 19.09 26.37
C ARG A 537 -18.85 18.32 25.13
N THR A 538 -19.31 18.61 23.92
CA THR A 538 -18.87 17.96 22.67
C THR A 538 -17.53 18.49 22.15
N ALA A 539 -17.23 19.78 22.37
CA ALA A 539 -15.89 20.33 22.14
C ALA A 539 -14.89 19.67 23.10
N HIS A 540 -15.29 19.45 24.36
CA HIS A 540 -14.50 18.70 25.33
C HIS A 540 -14.26 17.25 24.90
N TRP A 541 -15.28 16.55 24.38
CA TRP A 541 -15.15 15.17 23.88
C TRP A 541 -14.34 15.03 22.59
N ALA A 542 -14.48 15.94 21.63
CA ALA A 542 -13.67 15.92 20.42
C ALA A 542 -12.22 16.39 20.68
N LEU A 543 -12.01 17.25 21.68
CA LEU A 543 -10.68 17.53 22.21
C LEU A 543 -10.14 16.31 22.96
N LEU A 544 -10.96 15.54 23.69
CA LEU A 544 -10.60 14.26 24.32
C LEU A 544 -10.33 13.15 23.30
N LEU A 545 -11.02 13.12 22.16
CA LEU A 545 -10.84 12.11 21.10
C LEU A 545 -9.66 12.47 20.20
N ARG A 546 -9.45 13.76 19.92
CA ARG A 546 -8.21 14.24 19.31
C ARG A 546 -7.05 14.05 20.28
N ARG A 547 -7.22 14.37 21.57
CA ARG A 547 -6.28 13.98 22.64
C ARG A 547 -6.21 12.47 22.78
N SER A 548 -7.18 11.67 22.41
CA SER A 548 -7.13 10.20 22.49
C SER A 548 -6.38 9.64 21.32
N LYS A 549 -6.67 10.07 20.08
CA LYS A 549 -5.90 9.73 18.88
C LYS A 549 -4.49 10.27 18.95
N GLU A 550 -4.31 11.48 19.48
CA GLU A 550 -3.00 12.03 19.82
C GLU A 550 -2.41 11.26 20.99
N LYS A 551 -3.11 10.89 22.07
CA LYS A 551 -2.63 10.00 23.17
C LYS A 551 -2.45 8.54 22.78
N VAL A 552 -2.99 8.09 21.66
CA VAL A 552 -2.86 6.73 21.11
C VAL A 552 -1.76 6.75 20.07
N ARG A 553 -1.57 7.83 19.31
CA ARG A 553 -0.40 8.04 18.46
C ARG A 553 0.82 8.36 19.31
N GLU A 554 0.65 9.19 20.33
CA GLU A 554 1.59 9.53 21.38
C GLU A 554 1.74 8.33 22.30
N GLY A 555 0.66 7.60 22.60
CA GLY A 555 0.64 6.29 23.25
C GLY A 555 1.46 5.26 22.49
N LEU A 556 1.31 5.19 21.17
CA LEU A 556 2.09 4.31 20.31
C LEU A 556 3.53 4.84 20.17
N ARG A 557 3.76 6.16 20.24
CA ARG A 557 5.08 6.80 20.30
C ARG A 557 5.73 6.71 21.69
N THR A 558 4.98 6.50 22.77
CA THR A 558 5.46 6.28 24.15
C THR A 558 5.62 4.79 24.41
N VAL A 559 4.79 3.94 23.78
CA VAL A 559 4.94 2.49 23.67
C VAL A 559 6.08 2.13 22.73
N GLN A 560 6.55 3.04 21.86
CA GLN A 560 7.81 2.82 21.14
C GLN A 560 8.93 2.63 22.18
N PRO A 561 9.44 1.41 22.34
CA PRO A 561 10.39 1.15 23.40
C PRO A 561 11.64 1.97 23.12
N TRP A 562 12.15 2.58 24.19
CA TRP A 562 13.38 3.37 24.20
C TRP A 562 13.39 4.63 23.31
N ALA A 563 12.25 5.16 22.85
CA ALA A 563 12.21 6.35 22.00
C ALA A 563 12.97 7.56 22.60
N TRP A 564 12.81 7.81 23.90
CA TRP A 564 13.57 8.85 24.60
C TRP A 564 15.06 8.51 24.75
N THR A 565 15.39 7.24 24.95
CA THR A 565 16.79 6.77 25.03
C THR A 565 17.49 6.99 23.68
N LEU A 566 16.84 6.68 22.55
CA LEU A 566 17.38 6.93 21.21
C LEU A 566 17.60 8.43 20.98
N LYS A 567 16.64 9.30 21.34
CA LYS A 567 16.80 10.75 21.25
C LYS A 567 17.96 11.26 22.12
N ARG A 568 18.13 10.72 23.32
CA ARG A 568 19.26 11.06 24.21
C ARG A 568 20.60 10.63 23.61
N ILE A 569 20.66 9.41 23.06
CA ILE A 569 21.85 8.89 22.37
C ILE A 569 22.18 9.76 21.15
N GLY A 570 21.20 10.09 20.31
CA GLY A 570 21.38 10.98 19.15
C GLY A 570 21.85 12.38 19.53
N GLY A 571 21.32 12.93 20.63
CA GLY A 571 21.72 14.25 21.13
C GLY A 571 23.13 14.33 21.71
N GLN A 572 23.66 13.24 22.27
CA GLN A 572 24.99 13.22 22.93
C GLN A 572 26.11 12.62 22.04
N PHE A 573 25.79 11.58 21.27
CA PHE A 573 26.74 10.79 20.49
C PHE A 573 26.54 10.90 18.97
N GLY A 574 25.55 11.69 18.52
CA GLY A 574 25.29 11.98 17.11
C GLY A 574 24.33 11.03 16.40
N ALA A 575 23.89 11.45 15.21
CA ALA A 575 22.87 10.76 14.41
C ALA A 575 23.30 9.37 13.90
N GLY A 576 24.61 9.13 13.70
CA GLY A 576 25.12 7.82 13.31
C GLY A 576 24.89 6.75 14.39
N THR A 577 25.22 7.08 15.64
CA THR A 577 24.99 6.21 16.80
C THR A 577 23.49 5.98 17.04
N GLU A 578 22.66 7.02 16.87
CA GLU A 578 21.19 6.89 16.90
C GLU A 578 20.68 5.90 15.83
N SER A 579 21.23 5.97 14.61
CA SER A 579 20.84 5.09 13.50
C SER A 579 21.13 3.61 13.82
N TYR A 580 22.24 3.29 14.50
CA TYR A 580 22.53 1.95 15.00
C TYR A 580 21.44 1.44 15.96
N PHE A 581 21.11 2.19 17.02
CA PHE A 581 20.08 1.77 17.98
C PHE A 581 18.67 1.74 17.35
N SER A 582 18.41 2.60 16.36
CA SER A 582 17.19 2.58 15.55
C SER A 582 17.09 1.30 14.71
N LEU A 583 18.19 0.87 14.09
CA LEU A 583 18.27 -0.37 13.34
C LEU A 583 18.14 -1.60 14.26
N LEU A 584 18.86 -1.61 15.38
CA LEU A 584 18.78 -2.68 16.39
C LEU A 584 17.34 -2.85 16.90
N ARG A 585 16.66 -1.76 17.23
CA ARG A 585 15.25 -1.78 17.63
C ARG A 585 14.36 -2.32 16.52
N PHE A 586 14.59 -1.93 15.27
CA PHE A 586 13.84 -2.44 14.12
C PHE A 586 14.01 -3.96 13.96
N LEU A 587 15.26 -4.45 14.01
CA LEU A 587 15.56 -5.89 13.90
C LEU A 587 15.01 -6.68 15.10
N LEU A 588 15.06 -6.13 16.31
CA LEU A 588 14.45 -6.73 17.50
C LEU A 588 12.94 -6.93 17.30
N LEU A 589 12.22 -5.90 16.85
CA LEU A 589 10.79 -6.00 16.56
C LEU A 589 10.49 -6.96 15.41
N LEU A 590 11.36 -7.00 14.40
CA LEU A 590 11.26 -7.90 13.25
C LEU A 590 11.33 -9.37 13.68
N ASN A 591 12.31 -9.73 14.53
CA ASN A 591 12.45 -11.08 15.06
C ASN A 591 11.35 -11.43 16.07
N ALA A 592 10.93 -10.47 16.90
CA ALA A 592 9.82 -10.67 17.82
C ALA A 592 8.53 -11.02 17.07
N LEU A 593 8.21 -10.27 16.00
CA LEU A 593 7.04 -10.53 15.16
C LEU A 593 7.11 -11.91 14.48
N ALA A 594 8.28 -12.26 13.94
CA ALA A 594 8.48 -13.60 13.37
C ALA A 594 8.33 -14.71 14.41
N SER A 595 8.85 -14.52 15.62
CA SER A 595 8.70 -15.51 16.71
C SER A 595 7.23 -15.72 17.09
N VAL A 596 6.42 -14.65 17.14
CA VAL A 596 4.98 -14.74 17.37
C VAL A 596 4.29 -15.53 16.25
N LEU A 597 4.62 -15.24 14.99
CA LEU A 597 4.07 -15.96 13.84
C LEU A 597 4.44 -17.45 13.87
N THR A 598 5.70 -17.79 14.18
CA THR A 598 6.14 -19.17 14.33
C THR A 598 5.39 -19.88 15.47
N ILE A 599 5.22 -19.23 16.62
CA ILE A 599 4.48 -19.80 17.76
C ILE A 599 3.02 -20.04 17.36
N CYS A 600 2.38 -19.09 16.69
CA CYS A 600 0.97 -19.19 16.30
C CYS A 600 0.71 -20.20 15.17
N MET A 601 1.59 -20.30 14.17
CA MET A 601 1.37 -21.10 12.97
C MET A 601 2.01 -22.50 13.03
N ILE A 602 3.05 -22.70 13.85
CA ILE A 602 3.77 -23.96 13.95
C ILE A 602 3.57 -24.61 15.32
N LEU A 603 3.96 -23.94 16.41
CA LEU A 603 3.85 -24.56 17.73
C LEU A 603 2.39 -24.79 18.11
N LEU A 604 1.56 -23.75 18.13
CA LEU A 604 0.17 -23.85 18.61
C LEU A 604 -0.62 -24.99 17.93
N PRO A 605 -0.59 -25.17 16.59
CA PRO A 605 -1.23 -26.31 15.94
C PRO A 605 -0.63 -27.67 16.34
N THR A 606 0.70 -27.75 16.53
CA THR A 606 1.36 -28.98 16.97
C THR A 606 0.80 -29.49 18.31
N TRP A 607 0.55 -28.57 19.25
CA TRP A 607 -0.02 -28.87 20.57
C TRP A 607 -1.54 -29.11 20.54
N LEU A 608 -2.27 -28.44 19.65
CA LEU A 608 -3.73 -28.58 19.53
C LEU A 608 -4.14 -29.88 18.83
N GLU A 609 -3.36 -30.36 17.85
CA GLU A 609 -3.65 -31.58 17.10
C GLU A 609 -3.31 -32.88 17.86
N GLY A 610 -2.67 -32.80 19.03
CA GLY A 610 -2.43 -33.97 19.90
C GLY A 610 -1.26 -33.80 20.87
N ALA A 611 -1.02 -34.83 21.69
CA ALA A 611 0.10 -34.86 22.63
C ALA A 611 1.46 -34.70 21.91
N PRO A 612 2.48 -34.10 22.58
CA PRO A 612 3.82 -33.97 22.01
C PRO A 612 4.36 -35.35 21.62
N PRO A 613 4.96 -35.51 20.43
CA PRO A 613 5.49 -36.81 20.03
C PRO A 613 6.64 -37.23 20.95
N GLY A 614 6.57 -38.47 21.44
CA GLY A 614 7.73 -39.13 22.03
C GLY A 614 8.84 -39.31 20.98
N PRO A 615 10.11 -39.44 21.40
CA PRO A 615 11.20 -39.72 20.47
C PRO A 615 10.91 -41.01 19.67
N PRO A 616 11.37 -41.10 18.41
CA PRO A 616 11.16 -42.29 17.58
C PRO A 616 11.71 -43.55 18.28
N ALA A 617 10.91 -44.61 18.30
CA ALA A 617 11.25 -45.86 18.99
C ALA A 617 12.38 -46.61 18.24
N PRO A 618 13.27 -47.35 18.95
CA PRO A 618 14.39 -48.09 18.37
C PRO A 618 14.06 -49.11 17.28
N ASN A 619 12.83 -49.60 17.23
CA ASN A 619 12.51 -50.87 16.57
C ASN A 619 11.74 -50.72 15.24
N ALA A 620 11.76 -49.55 14.60
CA ALA A 620 11.24 -49.42 13.23
C ALA A 620 12.37 -49.70 12.23
N SER A 621 12.35 -50.86 11.60
CA SER A 621 13.28 -51.25 10.52
C SER A 621 13.11 -50.33 9.30
N SER A 622 13.84 -49.22 9.28
CA SER A 622 13.88 -48.32 8.13
C SER A 622 15.08 -48.66 7.24
N LEU A 623 14.89 -48.61 5.92
CA LEU A 623 15.96 -48.75 4.92
C LEU A 623 17.08 -47.70 5.08
N CYS A 624 16.81 -46.59 5.77
CA CYS A 624 17.72 -45.48 6.00
C CYS A 624 18.41 -45.52 7.37
N GLY A 625 18.34 -46.63 8.11
CA GLY A 625 19.00 -46.80 9.41
C GLY A 625 18.13 -46.40 10.60
N PHE A 626 18.77 -46.05 11.71
CA PHE A 626 18.13 -45.73 12.99
C PHE A 626 18.53 -44.33 13.48
N TYR A 627 17.57 -43.60 14.06
CA TYR A 627 17.78 -42.26 14.62
C TYR A 627 17.34 -42.24 16.08
N ASN A 628 18.30 -42.06 17.00
CA ASN A 628 18.04 -41.91 18.43
C ASN A 628 18.50 -40.55 18.95
N PRO A 629 17.57 -39.61 19.19
CA PRO A 629 17.92 -38.30 19.72
C PRO A 629 18.12 -38.30 21.25
N ARG A 630 18.02 -39.46 21.95
CA ARG A 630 18.29 -39.56 23.40
C ARG A 630 19.35 -40.63 23.71
N PRO A 631 20.53 -40.28 24.24
CA PRO A 631 21.34 -41.25 24.96
C PRO A 631 20.61 -41.65 26.26
N GLN A 632 20.48 -42.95 26.51
CA GLN A 632 19.85 -43.48 27.72
C GLN A 632 20.75 -43.21 28.95
N GLY A 633 20.22 -42.62 30.04
CA GLY A 633 20.89 -42.56 31.35
C GLY A 633 20.74 -41.25 32.16
N LEU A 634 21.14 -41.28 33.44
CA LEU A 634 21.40 -40.07 34.25
C LEU A 634 22.70 -39.42 33.74
N VAL A 635 22.59 -38.26 33.12
CA VAL A 635 23.74 -37.55 32.53
C VAL A 635 24.26 -36.49 33.51
N ALA A 636 25.58 -36.40 33.68
CA ALA A 636 26.24 -35.38 34.52
C ALA A 636 25.90 -33.94 34.07
N PHE A 637 25.84 -33.00 35.02
CA PHE A 637 25.52 -31.58 34.76
C PHE A 637 26.44 -30.93 33.72
N ALA A 638 27.74 -31.24 33.72
CA ALA A 638 28.69 -30.73 32.74
C ALA A 638 28.30 -31.11 31.29
N THR A 639 27.83 -32.34 31.09
CA THR A 639 27.36 -32.81 29.78
C THR A 639 26.03 -32.16 29.40
N GLN A 640 25.16 -31.84 30.36
CA GLN A 640 23.95 -31.05 30.09
C GLN A 640 24.29 -29.63 29.64
N LEU A 641 25.29 -29.00 30.27
CA LEU A 641 25.80 -27.70 29.84
C LEU A 641 26.43 -27.77 28.44
N PHE A 642 27.21 -28.81 28.13
CA PHE A 642 27.78 -28.99 26.79
C PHE A 642 26.70 -29.26 25.74
N ASN A 643 25.66 -30.03 26.07
CA ASN A 643 24.47 -30.23 25.22
C ASN A 643 23.72 -28.90 24.98
N LEU A 644 23.65 -28.01 25.98
CA LEU A 644 23.13 -26.65 25.80
C LEU A 644 23.96 -25.82 24.83
N LEU A 645 25.29 -25.91 24.93
CA LEU A 645 26.18 -25.18 24.03
C LEU A 645 26.19 -25.78 22.62
N SER A 646 26.13 -27.09 22.44
CA SER A 646 26.16 -27.73 21.11
C SER A 646 24.80 -27.78 20.42
N GLY A 647 23.70 -27.76 21.17
CA GLY A 647 22.35 -28.04 20.66
C GLY A 647 22.09 -29.54 20.45
N GLU A 648 22.95 -30.41 20.98
CA GLU A 648 22.84 -31.87 20.89
C GLU A 648 22.17 -32.49 22.14
N GLY A 649 21.87 -33.79 22.10
CA GLY A 649 21.33 -34.52 23.25
C GLY A 649 19.90 -34.11 23.58
N PHE A 650 19.64 -33.61 24.80
CA PHE A 650 18.27 -33.29 25.22
C PHE A 650 17.61 -32.17 24.40
N LEU A 651 18.43 -31.27 23.83
CA LEU A 651 17.94 -30.17 22.99
C LEU A 651 17.61 -30.59 21.58
N GLU A 652 18.27 -31.63 21.06
CA GLU A 652 18.02 -32.16 19.72
C GLU A 652 16.56 -32.60 19.55
N TRP A 653 15.95 -33.18 20.59
CA TRP A 653 14.51 -33.46 20.67
C TRP A 653 13.73 -32.36 21.40
N SER A 654 13.77 -31.14 20.89
CA SER A 654 13.00 -30.00 21.42
C SER A 654 12.31 -29.19 20.31
N PRO A 655 11.27 -28.39 20.63
CA PRO A 655 10.61 -27.51 19.64
C PRO A 655 11.54 -26.48 18.98
N LEU A 656 12.79 -26.38 19.44
CA LEU A 656 13.80 -25.53 18.82
C LEU A 656 14.18 -26.03 17.43
N PHE A 657 14.25 -27.34 17.22
CA PHE A 657 14.76 -27.95 15.99
C PHE A 657 13.68 -28.66 15.16
N TYR A 658 13.93 -28.72 13.85
CA TYR A 658 13.08 -29.35 12.86
C TYR A 658 12.68 -30.80 13.20
N GLY A 659 13.61 -31.59 13.74
CA GLY A 659 13.38 -33.02 14.02
C GLY A 659 12.25 -33.33 15.01
N PHE A 660 11.86 -32.37 15.86
CA PHE A 660 10.79 -32.53 16.85
C PHE A 660 9.38 -32.60 16.23
N TYR A 661 9.17 -32.00 15.06
CA TYR A 661 7.84 -31.84 14.48
C TYR A 661 7.39 -33.13 13.76
N PRO A 662 6.16 -33.63 14.04
CA PRO A 662 5.66 -34.86 13.45
C PRO A 662 5.15 -34.68 12.01
N PRO A 663 5.10 -35.75 11.19
CA PRO A 663 4.63 -35.72 9.81
C PRO A 663 3.11 -35.74 9.75
N ARG A 664 2.50 -34.64 10.19
CA ARG A 664 1.06 -34.38 10.02
C ARG A 664 0.87 -33.50 8.79
N PRO A 665 -0.06 -33.83 7.86
CA PRO A 665 -0.22 -33.09 6.61
C PRO A 665 -0.59 -31.62 6.83
N HIS A 666 -1.51 -31.33 7.77
CA HIS A 666 -1.86 -29.95 8.12
C HIS A 666 -0.67 -29.16 8.68
N LEU A 667 0.12 -29.77 9.58
CA LEU A 667 1.33 -29.17 10.12
C LEU A 667 2.39 -28.93 9.05
N ALA A 668 2.62 -29.87 8.14
CA ALA A 668 3.58 -29.72 7.06
C ALA A 668 3.25 -28.52 6.15
N ILE A 669 1.97 -28.34 5.83
CA ILE A 669 1.49 -27.18 5.06
C ILE A 669 1.66 -25.88 5.84
N THR A 670 1.21 -25.83 7.11
CA THR A 670 1.34 -24.60 7.91
C THR A 670 2.80 -24.23 8.16
N TYR A 671 3.66 -25.21 8.35
CA TYR A 671 5.11 -25.04 8.48
C TYR A 671 5.69 -24.38 7.22
N LEU A 672 5.43 -24.94 6.04
CA LEU A 672 5.95 -24.42 4.78
C LEU A 672 5.37 -23.03 4.45
N CYS A 673 4.06 -22.84 4.62
CA CYS A 673 3.39 -21.55 4.43
C CYS A 673 3.92 -20.49 5.40
N SER A 674 4.22 -20.84 6.65
CA SER A 674 4.76 -19.90 7.63
C SER A 674 6.16 -19.39 7.22
N ALA A 675 7.01 -20.25 6.65
CA ALA A 675 8.33 -19.85 6.17
C ALA A 675 8.22 -18.81 5.04
N PHE A 676 7.35 -19.05 4.05
CA PHE A 676 7.10 -18.08 2.97
C PHE A 676 6.45 -16.78 3.48
N ALA A 677 5.48 -16.87 4.40
CA ALA A 677 4.81 -15.71 4.97
C ALA A 677 5.78 -14.82 5.77
N ILE A 678 6.63 -15.42 6.60
CA ILE A 678 7.67 -14.71 7.37
C ILE A 678 8.71 -14.10 6.43
N GLY A 679 9.16 -14.82 5.40
CA GLY A 679 10.08 -14.30 4.38
C GLY A 679 9.51 -13.10 3.63
N LEU A 680 8.25 -13.16 3.21
CA LEU A 680 7.55 -12.04 2.55
C LEU A 680 7.41 -10.84 3.49
N LEU A 681 7.08 -11.07 4.75
CA LEU A 681 6.98 -10.02 5.77
C LEU A 681 8.32 -9.32 5.98
N TYR A 682 9.43 -10.07 6.07
CA TYR A 682 10.78 -9.50 6.13
C TYR A 682 11.06 -8.62 4.91
N LEU A 683 10.79 -9.12 3.70
CA LEU A 683 10.98 -8.39 2.46
C LEU A 683 10.21 -7.06 2.46
N LEU A 684 8.91 -7.08 2.78
CA LEU A 684 8.06 -5.89 2.75
C LEU A 684 8.49 -4.83 3.77
N LEU A 685 8.80 -5.23 5.00
CA LEU A 685 9.20 -4.30 6.07
C LEU A 685 10.58 -3.68 5.80
N ILE A 686 11.54 -4.46 5.28
CA ILE A 686 12.87 -3.98 4.90
C ILE A 686 12.77 -3.06 3.68
N LEU A 687 11.97 -3.42 2.68
CA LEU A 687 11.76 -2.61 1.49
C LEU A 687 11.13 -1.26 1.85
N HIS A 688 10.11 -1.24 2.70
CA HIS A 688 9.49 -0.01 3.19
C HIS A 688 10.51 0.91 3.87
N ARG A 689 11.38 0.36 4.73
CA ARG A 689 12.46 1.13 5.38
C ARG A 689 13.48 1.64 4.36
N SER A 690 13.85 0.82 3.38
CA SER A 690 14.84 1.15 2.34
C SER A 690 14.35 2.29 1.44
N VAL A 691 13.09 2.24 1.00
CA VAL A 691 12.48 3.30 0.17
C VAL A 691 12.39 4.62 0.94
N SER A 692 12.03 4.58 2.22
CA SER A 692 12.03 5.76 3.09
C SER A 692 13.44 6.38 3.22
N GLY A 693 14.46 5.54 3.43
CA GLY A 693 15.87 5.96 3.48
C GLY A 693 16.38 6.53 2.15
N LEU A 694 16.01 5.93 1.02
CA LEU A 694 16.35 6.42 -0.32
C LEU A 694 15.75 7.80 -0.56
N LYS A 695 14.46 8.00 -0.23
CA LYS A 695 13.79 9.30 -0.35
C LYS A 695 14.53 10.40 0.43
N GLN A 696 14.95 10.11 1.66
CA GLN A 696 15.72 11.05 2.47
C GLN A 696 17.10 11.34 1.88
N THR A 697 17.75 10.34 1.29
CA THR A 697 19.07 10.49 0.66
C THR A 697 19.03 11.34 -0.60
N LEU A 698 18.07 11.07 -1.49
CA LEU A 698 17.86 11.85 -2.72
C LEU A 698 17.52 13.33 -2.40
N LEU A 699 16.77 13.58 -1.32
CA LEU A 699 16.49 14.93 -0.84
C LEU A 699 17.71 15.63 -0.21
N ALA A 700 18.67 14.88 0.32
CA ALA A 700 19.88 15.45 0.93
C ALA A 700 20.99 15.73 -0.11
N GLU A 701 21.04 14.95 -1.19
CA GLU A 701 22.01 15.11 -2.28
C GLU A 701 21.70 16.31 -3.19
N SER A 702 20.45 16.79 -3.20
CA SER A 702 20.03 17.95 -3.99
C SER A 702 20.60 19.30 -3.50
N GLY A 703 21.17 19.38 -2.30
CA GLY A 703 21.70 20.61 -1.68
C GLY A 703 23.17 20.96 -1.98
N ALA A 704 23.83 20.31 -2.93
CA ALA A 704 25.27 20.44 -3.15
C ALA A 704 25.75 21.82 -3.66
N LEU A 705 24.87 22.65 -4.25
CA LEU A 705 25.27 23.92 -4.88
C LEU A 705 25.44 25.11 -3.91
N THR A 706 25.10 24.98 -2.63
CA THR A 706 25.22 26.07 -1.62
C THR A 706 26.04 25.68 -0.38
N SER A 707 26.84 24.60 -0.44
CA SER A 707 27.32 23.86 0.75
C SER A 707 28.09 24.71 1.78
N TYR A 708 29.05 25.53 1.38
CA TYR A 708 29.92 26.20 2.34
C TYR A 708 29.24 27.39 3.03
N SER A 709 28.62 28.29 2.26
CA SER A 709 27.97 29.50 2.79
C SER A 709 26.76 29.15 3.66
N HIS A 710 25.92 28.22 3.22
CA HIS A 710 24.79 27.75 4.02
C HIS A 710 25.24 27.09 5.33
N ARG A 711 26.38 26.38 5.35
CA ARG A 711 26.88 25.74 6.58
C ARG A 711 27.51 26.72 7.55
N VAL A 712 28.27 27.69 7.05
CA VAL A 712 28.88 28.71 7.91
C VAL A 712 27.82 29.64 8.49
N PHE A 713 26.87 30.10 7.67
CA PHE A 713 25.93 31.16 8.09
C PHE A 713 24.56 30.69 8.55
N SER A 714 24.08 29.52 8.10
CA SER A 714 22.71 29.04 8.39
C SER A 714 22.61 27.67 9.06
N ALA A 715 23.71 26.93 9.26
CA ALA A 715 23.67 25.66 10.00
C ALA A 715 23.78 25.82 11.53
N TRP A 716 23.91 27.04 12.04
CA TRP A 716 23.96 27.30 13.48
C TRP A 716 22.56 27.24 14.12
N ASP A 717 22.41 26.43 15.17
CA ASP A 717 21.16 26.36 15.95
C ASP A 717 21.25 27.26 17.18
N PHE A 718 20.59 28.41 17.11
CA PHE A 718 20.53 29.40 18.19
C PHE A 718 19.69 28.94 19.40
N GLY A 719 19.04 27.78 19.33
CA GLY A 719 18.31 27.17 20.44
C GLY A 719 19.17 26.31 21.37
N LEU A 720 20.45 26.12 21.06
CA LEU A 720 21.39 25.35 21.90
C LEU A 720 21.69 26.09 23.21
N SER A 721 21.64 25.36 24.32
CA SER A 721 21.93 25.89 25.67
C SER A 721 22.91 24.95 26.37
N GLY A 722 23.95 25.51 27.00
CA GLY A 722 25.00 24.77 27.69
C GLY A 722 26.29 24.64 26.87
N GLU A 723 27.44 24.87 27.51
CA GLU A 723 28.75 24.94 26.86
C GLU A 723 29.13 23.66 26.12
N VAL A 724 28.81 22.48 26.68
CA VAL A 724 29.15 21.19 26.07
C VAL A 724 28.47 21.04 24.71
N HIS A 725 27.19 21.42 24.60
CA HIS A 725 26.43 21.31 23.35
C HIS A 725 26.89 22.32 22.29
N VAL A 726 27.26 23.52 22.71
CA VAL A 726 27.84 24.55 21.83
C VAL A 726 29.20 24.10 21.29
N ARG A 727 30.11 23.65 22.16
CA ARG A 727 31.42 23.12 21.77
C ARG A 727 31.28 21.91 20.84
N LEU A 728 30.32 21.02 21.11
CA LEU A 728 30.04 19.87 20.25
C LEU A 728 29.56 20.32 18.86
N ARG A 729 28.63 21.28 18.77
CA ARG A 729 28.14 21.80 17.48
C ARG A 729 29.23 22.51 16.68
N GLN A 730 30.07 23.31 17.33
CA GLN A 730 31.24 23.93 16.70
C GLN A 730 32.18 22.87 16.13
N ARG A 731 32.49 21.85 16.94
CA ARG A 731 33.36 20.75 16.54
C ARG A 731 32.79 19.96 15.36
N ILE A 732 31.46 19.71 15.33
CA ILE A 732 30.77 19.07 14.20
C ILE A 732 30.92 19.91 12.92
N ILE A 733 30.61 21.20 12.98
CA ILE A 733 30.70 22.10 11.81
C ILE A 733 32.15 22.17 11.31
N HIS A 734 33.11 22.29 12.22
CA HIS A 734 34.54 22.28 11.90
C HIS A 734 34.95 20.99 11.17
N TYR A 735 34.58 19.82 11.69
CA TYR A 735 34.93 18.55 11.07
C TYR A 735 34.23 18.33 9.73
N GLU A 736 32.97 18.72 9.58
CA GLU A 736 32.28 18.64 8.29
C GLU A 736 32.96 19.50 7.23
N LEU A 737 33.32 20.74 7.56
CA LEU A 737 34.05 21.64 6.65
C LEU A 737 35.46 21.11 6.34
N GLN A 738 36.16 20.57 7.34
CA GLN A 738 37.48 19.97 7.16
C GLN A 738 37.43 18.80 6.18
N VAL A 739 36.47 17.87 6.35
CA VAL A 739 36.32 16.70 5.47
C VAL A 739 35.97 17.13 4.04
N GLU A 740 35.07 18.09 3.85
CA GLU A 740 34.73 18.59 2.51
C GLU A 740 35.92 19.29 1.84
N LEU A 741 36.71 20.06 2.58
CA LEU A 741 37.90 20.72 2.07
C LEU A 741 39.00 19.70 1.71
N GLU A 742 39.23 18.70 2.56
CA GLU A 742 40.14 17.59 2.28
C GLU A 742 39.71 16.81 1.02
N GLU A 743 38.40 16.54 0.86
CA GLU A 743 37.87 15.91 -0.35
C GLU A 743 38.08 16.78 -1.60
N ALA A 744 37.84 18.09 -1.50
CA ALA A 744 38.05 19.02 -2.60
C ALA A 744 39.53 19.08 -3.03
N VAL A 745 40.45 19.08 -2.06
CA VAL A 745 41.91 19.03 -2.32
C VAL A 745 42.30 17.73 -3.03
N VAL A 746 41.79 16.57 -2.58
CA VAL A 746 42.09 15.29 -3.23
C VAL A 746 41.54 15.23 -4.66
N ARG A 747 40.31 15.73 -4.90
CA ARG A 747 39.73 15.83 -6.25
C ARG A 747 40.55 16.75 -7.17
N ARG A 748 40.99 17.89 -6.64
CA ARG A 748 41.85 18.83 -7.38
C ARG A 748 43.20 18.22 -7.72
N ARG A 749 43.83 17.50 -6.78
CA ARG A 749 45.09 16.76 -7.05
C ARG A 749 44.89 15.67 -8.10
N ALA A 750 43.75 14.97 -8.11
CA ALA A 750 43.46 13.96 -9.11
C ALA A 750 43.26 14.56 -10.52
N ALA A 751 42.66 15.75 -10.62
CA ALA A 751 42.43 16.44 -11.90
C ALA A 751 43.70 17.00 -12.56
N VAL A 752 44.80 17.12 -11.82
CA VAL A 752 46.08 17.69 -12.28
C VAL A 752 47.15 16.61 -12.50
N ARG A 753 46.79 15.32 -12.44
CA ARG A 753 47.75 14.21 -12.62
C ARG A 753 48.18 14.06 -14.08
N THR A 754 49.45 13.73 -14.28
CA THR A 754 50.02 13.35 -15.59
C THR A 754 49.78 11.86 -15.86
N LEU A 755 49.76 11.46 -17.14
CA LEU A 755 49.49 10.08 -17.57
C LEU A 755 50.41 9.04 -16.90
N GLY A 756 51.69 9.35 -16.71
CA GLY A 756 52.64 8.47 -16.03
C GLY A 756 52.34 8.27 -14.54
N GLN A 757 51.98 9.34 -13.83
CA GLN A 757 51.58 9.26 -12.42
C GLN A 757 50.25 8.52 -12.26
N GLU A 758 49.35 8.66 -13.23
CA GLU A 758 48.09 7.93 -13.26
C GLU A 758 48.31 6.42 -13.43
N ALA A 759 49.20 6.01 -14.36
CA ALA A 759 49.57 4.62 -14.55
C ALA A 759 50.17 3.99 -13.28
N THR A 760 51.05 4.69 -12.56
CA THR A 760 51.61 4.21 -11.27
C THR A 760 50.51 4.01 -10.22
N VAL A 761 49.56 4.93 -10.11
CA VAL A 761 48.45 4.79 -9.14
C VAL A 761 47.55 3.61 -9.49
N TRP A 762 47.25 3.38 -10.77
CA TRP A 762 46.48 2.22 -11.21
C TRP A 762 47.21 0.90 -10.96
N LEU A 763 48.54 0.85 -11.17
CA LEU A 763 49.35 -0.31 -10.86
C LEU A 763 49.35 -0.64 -9.36
N VAL A 764 49.58 0.36 -8.50
CA VAL A 764 49.50 0.19 -7.03
C VAL A 764 48.13 -0.30 -6.61
N ARG A 765 47.05 0.26 -7.19
CA ARG A 765 45.69 -0.20 -6.91
C ARG A 765 45.46 -1.64 -7.35
N LEU A 766 45.97 -2.04 -8.52
CA LEU A 766 45.85 -3.41 -9.00
C LEU A 766 46.53 -4.39 -8.02
N LEU A 767 47.77 -4.10 -7.62
CA LEU A 767 48.53 -4.92 -6.66
C LEU A 767 47.82 -5.03 -5.30
N LEU A 768 47.32 -3.92 -4.76
CA LEU A 768 46.60 -3.91 -3.47
C LEU A 768 45.27 -4.66 -3.56
N ASN A 769 44.52 -4.55 -4.66
CA ASN A 769 43.28 -5.30 -4.83
C ASN A 769 43.55 -6.80 -5.04
N LEU A 770 44.62 -7.19 -5.75
CA LEU A 770 45.05 -8.59 -5.85
C LEU A 770 45.41 -9.17 -4.48
N LEU A 771 46.09 -8.40 -3.62
CA LEU A 771 46.36 -8.78 -2.24
C LEU A 771 45.07 -9.00 -1.45
N VAL A 772 44.08 -8.10 -1.59
CA VAL A 772 42.76 -8.25 -0.94
C VAL A 772 42.06 -9.53 -1.42
N PHE A 773 42.09 -9.82 -2.72
CA PHE A 773 41.51 -11.06 -3.24
C PHE A 773 42.24 -12.31 -2.72
N ALA A 774 43.56 -12.28 -2.60
CA ALA A 774 44.33 -13.39 -2.02
C ALA A 774 43.97 -13.63 -0.54
N LEU A 775 43.84 -12.56 0.25
CA LEU A 775 43.41 -12.65 1.66
C LEU A 775 41.99 -13.22 1.80
N LEU A 776 41.06 -12.78 0.94
CA LEU A 776 39.70 -13.31 0.89
C LEU A 776 39.69 -14.80 0.48
N GLY A 777 40.46 -15.17 -0.54
CA GLY A 777 40.60 -16.56 -0.98
C GLY A 777 41.16 -17.47 0.12
N ALA A 778 42.20 -17.04 0.82
CA ALA A 778 42.78 -17.77 1.95
C ALA A 778 41.79 -17.93 3.10
N ALA A 779 41.03 -16.89 3.42
CA ALA A 779 39.97 -16.95 4.41
C ALA A 779 38.89 -17.98 4.03
N PHE A 780 38.41 -17.98 2.79
CA PHE A 780 37.38 -18.92 2.33
C PHE A 780 37.88 -20.37 2.27
N TYR A 781 39.11 -20.58 1.78
CA TYR A 781 39.73 -21.90 1.80
C TYR A 781 39.91 -22.41 3.24
N GLY A 782 40.28 -21.54 4.18
CA GLY A 782 40.39 -21.88 5.59
C GLY A 782 39.05 -22.28 6.23
N VAL A 783 37.94 -21.64 5.86
CA VAL A 783 36.59 -22.04 6.31
C VAL A 783 36.26 -23.45 5.80
N TYR A 784 36.47 -23.69 4.50
CA TYR A 784 36.26 -25.01 3.89
C TYR A 784 37.12 -26.09 4.56
N TRP A 785 38.41 -25.82 4.76
CA TRP A 785 39.33 -26.72 5.46
C TRP A 785 38.91 -26.98 6.90
N ALA A 786 38.52 -25.95 7.66
CA ALA A 786 38.07 -26.09 9.03
C ALA A 786 36.81 -26.97 9.14
N THR A 787 35.85 -26.83 8.21
CA THR A 787 34.64 -27.68 8.15
C THR A 787 34.93 -29.11 7.71
N GLY A 788 35.94 -29.35 6.88
CA GLY A 788 36.40 -30.70 6.57
C GLY A 788 37.10 -31.36 7.76
N ALA A 789 38.05 -30.63 8.37
CA ALA A 789 38.86 -31.08 9.48
C ALA A 789 38.02 -31.45 10.72
N THR A 790 36.88 -30.79 10.96
CA THR A 790 35.98 -31.17 12.06
C THR A 790 35.54 -32.62 11.99
N VAL A 791 35.19 -33.12 10.80
CA VAL A 791 34.71 -34.50 10.63
C VAL A 791 35.83 -35.47 10.95
N GLU A 792 37.03 -35.25 10.40
CA GLU A 792 38.20 -36.09 10.63
C GLU A 792 38.68 -36.08 12.09
N LEU A 793 38.65 -34.92 12.75
CA LEU A 793 39.02 -34.78 14.17
C LEU A 793 38.02 -35.48 15.10
N GLN A 794 36.74 -35.53 14.72
CA GLN A 794 35.67 -36.11 15.53
C GLN A 794 35.70 -37.65 15.56
N GLU A 795 36.34 -38.29 14.60
CA GLU A 795 36.58 -39.73 14.58
C GLU A 795 37.73 -40.17 15.50
N ARG A 796 38.57 -39.25 15.99
CA ARG A 796 39.69 -39.61 16.86
C ARG A 796 39.21 -40.01 18.27
N PRO A 797 39.68 -41.15 18.82
CA PRO A 797 39.19 -41.67 20.10
C PRO A 797 39.43 -40.70 21.26
N LEU A 798 40.55 -39.97 21.26
CA LEU A 798 40.89 -38.96 22.28
C LEU A 798 39.87 -37.82 22.33
N VAL A 799 39.28 -37.44 21.19
CA VAL A 799 38.25 -36.39 21.10
C VAL A 799 36.91 -36.90 21.61
N GLN A 800 36.57 -38.17 21.39
CA GLN A 800 35.33 -38.78 21.88
C GLN A 800 35.33 -38.96 23.40
N GLU A 801 36.49 -39.24 24.00
CA GLU A 801 36.61 -39.42 25.45
C GLU A 801 36.63 -38.11 26.24
N MET A 802 37.11 -37.00 25.64
CA MET A 802 37.19 -35.70 26.30
C MET A 802 36.07 -34.75 25.86
N PRO A 803 35.02 -34.53 26.68
CA PRO A 803 33.83 -33.76 26.27
C PRO A 803 34.13 -32.28 25.96
N LEU A 804 35.13 -31.68 26.62
CA LEU A 804 35.56 -30.32 26.33
C LEU A 804 36.28 -30.24 24.97
N LEU A 805 37.09 -31.23 24.62
CA LEU A 805 37.79 -31.28 23.34
C LEU A 805 36.80 -31.51 22.20
N LYS A 806 35.80 -32.39 22.39
CA LYS A 806 34.68 -32.57 21.47
C LYS A 806 33.97 -31.25 21.17
N LEU A 807 33.61 -30.49 22.20
CA LEU A 807 32.93 -29.20 22.04
C LEU A 807 33.78 -28.19 21.24
N VAL A 808 35.09 -28.12 21.50
CA VAL A 808 36.00 -27.22 20.76
C VAL A 808 36.07 -27.60 19.29
N VAL A 809 36.13 -28.90 18.98
CA VAL A 809 36.09 -29.41 17.60
C VAL A 809 34.75 -29.08 16.93
N ASP A 810 33.62 -29.30 17.61
CA ASP A 810 32.28 -28.99 17.08
C ASP A 810 32.09 -27.49 16.76
N TYR A 811 32.83 -26.60 17.43
CA TYR A 811 32.82 -25.16 17.20
C TYR A 811 33.91 -24.66 16.25
N LEU A 812 34.82 -25.50 15.78
CA LEU A 812 35.98 -25.11 14.98
C LEU A 812 35.64 -24.24 13.76
N PRO A 813 34.61 -24.53 12.94
CA PRO A 813 34.27 -23.69 11.79
C PRO A 813 33.74 -22.33 12.24
N SER A 814 32.96 -22.29 13.32
CA SER A 814 32.43 -21.06 13.92
C SER A 814 33.55 -20.18 14.51
N ILE A 815 34.52 -20.80 15.19
CA ILE A 815 35.70 -20.15 15.75
C ILE A 815 36.54 -19.55 14.61
N PHE A 816 36.80 -20.31 13.55
CA PHE A 816 37.58 -19.86 12.41
C PHE A 816 36.91 -18.68 11.69
N ILE A 817 35.61 -18.77 11.40
CA ILE A 817 34.83 -17.68 10.77
C ILE A 817 34.89 -16.41 11.62
N SER A 818 34.70 -16.53 12.94
CA SER A 818 34.76 -15.39 13.85
C SER A 818 36.15 -14.75 13.89
N MET A 819 37.22 -15.56 13.94
CA MET A 819 38.61 -15.09 13.93
C MET A 819 38.93 -14.31 12.66
N VAL A 820 38.59 -14.86 11.49
CA VAL A 820 38.77 -14.19 10.20
C VAL A 820 37.98 -12.87 10.16
N ASN A 821 36.72 -12.89 10.59
CA ASN A 821 35.86 -11.69 10.63
C ASN A 821 36.31 -10.64 11.65
N PHE A 822 37.15 -11.01 12.62
CA PHE A 822 37.76 -10.10 13.58
C PHE A 822 39.09 -9.54 13.10
N VAL A 823 39.92 -10.35 12.44
CA VAL A 823 41.30 -9.99 12.03
C VAL A 823 41.37 -9.26 10.69
N LEU A 824 40.59 -9.67 9.68
CA LEU A 824 40.67 -9.08 8.32
C LEU A 824 40.17 -7.63 8.22
N PRO A 825 39.11 -7.17 8.93
CA PRO A 825 38.66 -5.78 8.80
C PRO A 825 39.72 -4.74 9.22
N PRO A 826 40.46 -4.92 10.35
CA PRO A 826 41.64 -4.11 10.65
C PRO A 826 42.68 -4.11 9.53
N VAL A 827 42.96 -5.27 8.91
CA VAL A 827 43.90 -5.36 7.77
C VAL A 827 43.41 -4.53 6.57
N PHE A 828 42.12 -4.60 6.22
CA PHE A 828 41.54 -3.77 5.16
C PHE A 828 41.66 -2.27 5.46
N SER A 829 41.57 -1.88 6.74
CA SER A 829 41.75 -0.49 7.18
C SER A 829 43.19 0.00 7.01
N LEU A 830 44.19 -0.89 7.09
CA LEU A 830 45.60 -0.57 6.81
C LEU A 830 45.87 -0.47 5.29
N ILE A 831 45.18 -1.27 4.47
CA ILE A 831 45.33 -1.28 3.01
C ILE A 831 44.66 -0.05 2.37
N ALA A 832 43.48 0.37 2.84
CA ALA A 832 42.68 1.40 2.17
C ALA A 832 43.36 2.78 2.00
N PRO A 833 44.18 3.28 2.97
CA PRO A 833 44.96 4.51 2.77
C PRO A 833 45.96 4.42 1.61
N LEU A 834 46.55 3.24 1.39
CA LEU A 834 47.57 3.00 0.36
C LEU A 834 46.99 3.07 -1.06
N GLU A 835 45.69 2.86 -1.23
CA GLU A 835 45.00 2.91 -2.54
C GLU A 835 44.80 4.34 -3.08
N GLY A 836 45.04 5.35 -2.24
CA GLY A 836 44.95 6.76 -2.62
C GLY A 836 43.54 7.22 -3.03
N TYR A 837 42.48 6.56 -2.55
CA TYR A 837 41.09 7.02 -2.68
C TYR A 837 40.78 8.17 -1.70
N THR A 838 39.68 8.90 -1.93
CA THR A 838 39.16 9.87 -0.94
C THR A 838 38.74 9.14 0.33
N ARG A 839 38.84 9.80 1.49
CA ARG A 839 38.47 9.21 2.80
C ARG A 839 37.06 8.60 2.81
N SER A 840 36.08 9.26 2.19
CA SER A 840 34.71 8.74 2.08
C SER A 840 34.61 7.48 1.22
N ARG A 841 35.38 7.38 0.13
CA ARG A 841 35.42 6.16 -0.71
C ARG A 841 36.17 5.02 -0.02
N GLN A 842 37.24 5.33 0.72
CA GLN A 842 37.96 4.34 1.53
C GLN A 842 37.02 3.65 2.52
N ILE A 843 36.22 4.44 3.25
CA ILE A 843 35.24 3.90 4.21
C ILE A 843 34.21 3.00 3.52
N VAL A 844 33.68 3.39 2.36
CA VAL A 844 32.74 2.56 1.58
C VAL A 844 33.40 1.26 1.11
N PHE A 845 34.65 1.30 0.61
CA PHE A 845 35.35 0.10 0.18
C PHE A 845 35.71 -0.85 1.33
N ILE A 846 36.18 -0.33 2.46
CA ILE A 846 36.41 -1.13 3.67
C ILE A 846 35.09 -1.83 4.05
N LEU A 847 34.00 -1.08 4.11
CA LEU A 847 32.69 -1.60 4.48
C LEU A 847 32.19 -2.66 3.47
N LEU A 848 32.32 -2.42 2.16
CA LEU A 848 31.96 -3.40 1.13
C LEU A 848 32.78 -4.69 1.24
N ARG A 849 34.09 -4.60 1.47
CA ARG A 849 34.98 -5.76 1.64
C ARG A 849 34.61 -6.55 2.90
N THR A 850 34.32 -5.88 4.01
CA THR A 850 33.91 -6.54 5.25
C THR A 850 32.53 -7.19 5.11
N VAL A 851 31.59 -6.53 4.42
CA VAL A 851 30.27 -7.11 4.10
C VAL A 851 30.43 -8.36 3.26
N PHE A 852 31.24 -8.28 2.20
CA PHE A 852 31.51 -9.41 1.31
C PHE A 852 32.15 -10.57 2.09
N LEU A 853 33.16 -10.31 2.91
CA LEU A 853 33.82 -11.32 3.75
C LEU A 853 32.81 -12.05 4.64
N ARG A 854 31.96 -11.32 5.38
CA ARG A 854 31.01 -11.93 6.32
C ARG A 854 29.92 -12.75 5.64
N LEU A 855 29.37 -12.25 4.54
CA LEU A 855 28.33 -12.95 3.77
C LEU A 855 28.91 -14.15 3.01
N ALA A 856 30.06 -13.99 2.36
CA ALA A 856 30.71 -15.08 1.63
C ALA A 856 31.21 -16.19 2.56
N SER A 857 31.70 -15.86 3.76
CA SER A 857 32.10 -16.89 4.75
C SER A 857 30.92 -17.77 5.16
N LEU A 858 29.72 -17.18 5.33
CA LEU A 858 28.50 -17.94 5.61
C LEU A 858 28.10 -18.81 4.41
N VAL A 859 28.18 -18.28 3.19
CA VAL A 859 27.89 -19.05 1.97
C VAL A 859 28.85 -20.24 1.81
N VAL A 860 30.15 -20.04 2.04
CA VAL A 860 31.15 -21.11 1.94
C VAL A 860 30.89 -22.21 2.99
N LEU A 861 30.52 -21.84 4.22
CA LEU A 861 30.11 -22.82 5.23
C LEU A 861 28.91 -23.65 4.76
N LEU A 862 27.88 -22.99 4.23
CA LEU A 862 26.68 -23.67 3.72
C LEU A 862 26.99 -24.58 2.53
N LEU A 863 27.86 -24.15 1.61
CA LEU A 863 28.31 -24.99 0.49
C LEU A 863 29.18 -26.17 0.96
N SER A 864 29.97 -26.00 2.00
CA SER A 864 30.75 -27.09 2.58
C SER A 864 29.85 -28.14 3.22
N LEU A 865 28.86 -27.71 4.02
CA LEU A 865 27.85 -28.59 4.59
C LEU A 865 27.00 -29.25 3.50
N TRP A 866 26.69 -28.51 2.45
CA TRP A 866 25.97 -29.02 1.29
C TRP A 866 26.67 -30.21 0.64
N ASN A 867 27.98 -30.08 0.41
CA ASN A 867 28.78 -31.14 -0.18
C ASN A 867 28.81 -32.39 0.72
N GLN A 868 28.75 -32.23 2.04
CA GLN A 868 28.65 -33.37 2.98
C GLN A 868 27.26 -34.03 2.94
N ILE A 869 26.18 -33.25 2.84
CA ILE A 869 24.80 -33.76 2.78
C ILE A 869 24.54 -34.52 1.48
N THR A 870 25.01 -33.99 0.35
CA THR A 870 24.71 -34.49 -1.00
C THR A 870 25.81 -35.36 -1.61
N CYS A 871 26.78 -35.83 -0.81
CA CYS A 871 27.93 -36.60 -1.30
C CYS A 871 28.65 -35.92 -2.48
N ALA A 872 28.93 -34.61 -2.37
CA ALA A 872 29.50 -33.76 -3.42
C ALA A 872 28.71 -33.72 -4.74
N GLY A 873 27.41 -34.03 -4.69
CA GLY A 873 26.52 -34.11 -5.85
C GLY A 873 26.52 -35.49 -6.53
N ASP A 874 27.28 -36.46 -6.02
CA ASP A 874 27.28 -37.83 -6.54
C ASP A 874 26.16 -38.66 -5.89
N ALA A 875 25.06 -38.83 -6.63
CA ALA A 875 23.91 -39.61 -6.19
C ALA A 875 24.19 -41.12 -6.11
N ASP A 876 25.23 -41.62 -6.79
CA ASP A 876 25.58 -43.04 -6.85
C ASP A 876 26.53 -43.48 -5.73
N ALA A 877 27.07 -42.54 -4.96
CA ALA A 877 27.90 -42.82 -3.80
C ALA A 877 27.16 -43.74 -2.80
N VAL A 878 27.85 -44.76 -2.27
CA VAL A 878 27.27 -45.78 -1.37
C VAL A 878 26.55 -45.17 -0.16
N ALA A 879 27.01 -44.01 0.32
CA ALA A 879 26.41 -43.30 1.45
C ALA A 879 25.13 -42.53 1.09
N CYS A 880 24.91 -42.15 -0.18
CA CYS A 880 23.74 -41.39 -0.62
C CYS A 880 22.72 -42.22 -1.44
N LYS A 881 23.15 -43.32 -2.07
CA LYS A 881 22.33 -44.13 -2.99
C LYS A 881 20.99 -44.61 -2.43
N THR A 882 20.93 -44.95 -1.15
CA THR A 882 19.74 -45.54 -0.51
C THR A 882 18.67 -44.49 -0.19
N CYS A 883 19.07 -43.29 0.23
CA CYS A 883 18.16 -42.30 0.84
C CYS A 883 18.20 -40.92 0.16
N GLY A 884 19.09 -40.72 -0.82
CA GLY A 884 19.29 -39.46 -1.55
C GLY A 884 20.12 -38.41 -0.80
N TYR A 885 20.66 -38.75 0.37
CA TYR A 885 21.55 -37.93 1.20
C TYR A 885 22.44 -38.84 2.05
N ASN A 886 23.51 -38.29 2.64
CA ASN A 886 24.44 -39.04 3.49
C ASN A 886 23.79 -39.44 4.83
N TYR A 887 23.01 -40.52 4.82
CA TYR A 887 22.20 -40.96 5.95
C TYR A 887 23.01 -41.65 7.06
N LYS A 888 24.26 -42.07 6.78
CA LYS A 888 25.13 -42.73 7.76
C LYS A 888 25.71 -41.74 8.76
N GLU A 889 26.17 -40.60 8.28
CA GLU A 889 26.75 -39.54 9.12
C GLU A 889 25.70 -38.54 9.58
N LEU A 890 24.68 -38.28 8.74
CA LEU A 890 23.66 -37.25 8.96
C LEU A 890 22.24 -37.85 8.89
N PRO A 891 21.82 -38.66 9.88
CA PRO A 891 20.51 -39.30 9.87
C PRO A 891 19.33 -38.31 9.83
N CYS A 892 19.53 -37.11 10.39
CA CYS A 892 18.60 -35.98 10.35
C CYS A 892 19.36 -34.68 9.97
N TRP A 893 19.63 -34.51 8.68
CA TRP A 893 20.50 -33.42 8.21
C TRP A 893 19.90 -32.02 8.44
N GLU A 894 18.57 -31.87 8.43
CA GLU A 894 17.89 -30.59 8.67
C GLU A 894 18.15 -30.09 10.09
N THR A 895 18.05 -30.99 11.09
CA THR A 895 18.35 -30.66 12.48
C THR A 895 19.82 -30.30 12.65
N ARG A 896 20.74 -31.01 11.96
CA ARG A 896 22.17 -30.68 12.01
C ARG A 896 22.45 -29.29 11.44
N LEU A 897 21.83 -28.92 10.33
CA LEU A 897 21.95 -27.57 9.77
C LEU A 897 21.41 -26.51 10.74
N GLY A 898 20.29 -26.80 11.41
CA GLY A 898 19.74 -25.96 12.48
C GLY A 898 20.70 -25.80 13.67
N GLN A 899 21.39 -26.88 14.08
CA GLN A 899 22.40 -26.86 15.13
C GLN A 899 23.60 -25.99 14.75
N GLU A 900 24.09 -26.05 13.51
CA GLU A 900 25.18 -25.16 13.06
C GLU A 900 24.78 -23.67 13.12
N MET A 901 23.56 -23.33 12.69
CA MET A 901 23.07 -21.95 12.79
C MET A 901 22.85 -21.50 14.24
N TYR A 902 22.42 -22.41 15.12
CA TYR A 902 22.31 -22.18 16.55
C TYR A 902 23.69 -21.92 17.19
N LYS A 903 24.70 -22.76 16.90
CA LYS A 903 26.08 -22.59 17.37
C LYS A 903 26.68 -21.28 16.90
N LEU A 904 26.49 -20.89 15.64
CA LEU A 904 26.93 -19.59 15.13
C LEU A 904 26.27 -18.42 15.87
N LEU A 905 24.96 -18.48 16.12
CA LEU A 905 24.24 -17.42 16.84
C LEU A 905 24.75 -17.26 18.27
N LEU A 906 24.96 -18.38 18.96
CA LEU A 906 25.46 -18.44 20.34
C LEU A 906 26.92 -18.02 20.43
N PHE A 907 27.78 -18.50 19.54
CA PHE A 907 29.19 -18.13 19.48
C PHE A 907 29.38 -16.63 19.22
N ASP A 908 28.58 -16.06 18.32
CA ASP A 908 28.59 -14.62 18.06
C ASP A 908 28.12 -13.82 19.28
N LEU A 909 27.15 -14.33 20.06
CA LEU A 909 26.78 -13.73 21.34
C LEU A 909 27.95 -13.81 22.35
N LEU A 910 28.56 -14.97 22.54
CA LEU A 910 29.67 -15.17 23.48
C LEU A 910 30.88 -14.31 23.11
N THR A 911 31.26 -14.28 21.84
CA THR A 911 32.36 -13.44 21.33
C THR A 911 32.02 -11.96 21.52
N GLY A 912 30.80 -11.54 21.22
CA GLY A 912 30.35 -10.17 21.45
C GLY A 912 30.41 -9.77 22.93
N LEU A 913 30.00 -10.64 23.84
CA LEU A 913 30.10 -10.43 25.29
C LEU A 913 31.56 -10.36 25.75
N ALA A 914 32.41 -11.27 25.27
CA ALA A 914 33.84 -11.29 25.60
C ALA A 914 34.55 -10.01 25.13
N VAL A 915 34.26 -9.54 23.91
CA VAL A 915 34.81 -8.26 23.40
C VAL A 915 34.36 -7.09 24.28
N ILE A 916 33.09 -7.06 24.67
CA ILE A 916 32.58 -6.01 25.55
C ILE A 916 33.29 -6.05 26.91
N LEU A 917 33.34 -7.21 27.57
CA LEU A 917 33.87 -7.40 28.93
C LEU A 917 35.40 -7.29 29.02
N LEU A 918 36.13 -7.89 28.07
CA LEU A 918 37.59 -8.01 28.13
C LEU A 918 38.32 -6.90 27.38
N ILE A 919 37.70 -6.28 26.37
CA ILE A 919 38.35 -5.26 25.53
C ILE A 919 37.74 -3.87 25.78
N GLN A 920 36.41 -3.75 25.70
CA GLN A 920 35.75 -2.43 25.73
C GLN A 920 35.67 -1.86 27.16
N PHE A 921 35.34 -2.68 28.18
CA PHE A 921 35.25 -2.21 29.57
C PHE A 921 36.59 -1.78 30.19
N PRO A 922 37.73 -2.48 29.97
CA PRO A 922 39.02 -2.07 30.54
C PRO A 922 39.61 -0.81 29.86
N ARG A 923 39.29 -0.58 28.58
CA ARG A 923 39.78 0.59 27.83
C ARG A 923 38.95 1.82 28.17
N LYS A 924 39.53 2.76 28.93
CA LYS A 924 38.92 4.10 29.11
C LYS A 924 39.13 4.91 27.82
N THR A 925 38.05 5.46 27.27
CA THR A 925 38.00 6.32 26.06
C THR A 925 38.22 5.61 24.72
N GLN A 926 37.15 5.01 24.18
CA GLN A 926 37.10 4.47 22.80
C GLN A 926 36.03 5.20 21.95
N GLU A 927 36.21 5.27 20.64
CA GLU A 927 35.15 5.75 19.72
C GLU A 927 34.19 4.61 19.33
N PHE A 928 32.88 4.90 19.31
CA PHE A 928 31.88 3.93 18.86
C PHE A 928 31.84 3.83 17.33
N GLN A 929 32.41 2.75 16.78
CA GLN A 929 32.45 2.50 15.34
C GLN A 929 31.12 1.91 14.84
N VAL A 930 30.21 2.80 14.45
CA VAL A 930 28.87 2.45 13.94
C VAL A 930 28.89 1.40 12.81
N PRO A 931 29.75 1.50 11.77
CA PRO A 931 29.68 0.58 10.63
C PRO A 931 29.94 -0.88 11.02
N ASP A 932 30.93 -1.15 11.87
CA ASP A 932 31.30 -2.51 12.27
C ASP A 932 30.24 -3.16 13.16
N GLU A 933 29.67 -2.38 14.07
CA GLU A 933 28.59 -2.80 14.95
C GLU A 933 27.30 -3.09 14.16
N VAL A 934 26.94 -2.23 13.20
CA VAL A 934 25.78 -2.48 12.31
C VAL A 934 26.00 -3.73 11.48
N LEU A 935 27.20 -3.94 10.95
CA LEU A 935 27.49 -5.12 10.17
C LEU A 935 27.43 -6.41 11.01
N GLY A 936 27.71 -6.33 12.31
CA GLY A 936 27.49 -7.43 13.25
C GLY A 936 26.01 -7.79 13.37
N LEU A 937 25.14 -6.78 13.45
CA LEU A 937 23.68 -6.98 13.49
C LEU A 937 23.16 -7.63 12.20
N ILE A 938 23.65 -7.20 11.04
CA ILE A 938 23.23 -7.75 9.75
C ILE A 938 23.68 -9.21 9.61
N TYR A 939 24.92 -9.52 10.02
CA TYR A 939 25.42 -10.89 10.03
C TYR A 939 24.57 -11.79 10.92
N ALA A 940 24.32 -11.38 12.18
CA ALA A 940 23.46 -12.12 13.11
C ALA A 940 22.06 -12.34 12.53
N GLN A 941 21.48 -11.33 11.88
CA GLN A 941 20.17 -11.45 11.24
C GLN A 941 20.18 -12.43 10.05
N THR A 942 21.26 -12.45 9.27
CA THR A 942 21.41 -13.32 8.10
C THR A 942 21.49 -14.79 8.53
N VAL A 943 22.20 -15.09 9.62
CA VAL A 943 22.24 -16.43 10.23
C VAL A 943 20.84 -16.87 10.65
N VAL A 944 20.04 -15.97 11.25
CA VAL A 944 18.66 -16.27 11.63
C VAL A 944 17.79 -16.57 10.42
N TRP A 945 17.93 -15.84 9.32
CA TRP A 945 17.14 -16.10 8.12
C TRP A 945 17.45 -17.46 7.50
N VAL A 946 18.73 -17.81 7.38
CA VAL A 946 19.16 -19.14 6.92
C VAL A 946 18.64 -20.23 7.86
N GLY A 947 18.79 -20.04 9.17
CA GLY A 947 18.48 -21.06 10.17
C GLY A 947 17.00 -21.18 10.55
N SER A 948 16.18 -20.15 10.33
CA SER A 948 14.79 -20.11 10.84
C SER A 948 13.88 -21.21 10.29
N PHE A 949 14.17 -21.75 9.10
CA PHE A 949 13.44 -22.89 8.56
C PHE A 949 13.82 -24.21 9.27
N PHE A 950 15.08 -24.37 9.68
CA PHE A 950 15.59 -25.60 10.30
C PHE A 950 15.53 -25.57 11.83
N CYS A 951 15.52 -24.37 12.39
CA CYS A 951 15.42 -24.05 13.81
C CYS A 951 14.34 -22.97 14.00
N PRO A 952 13.04 -23.33 14.04
CA PRO A 952 11.93 -22.36 14.01
C PRO A 952 11.96 -21.30 15.10
N LEU A 953 12.47 -21.64 16.29
CA LEU A 953 12.58 -20.71 17.43
C LEU A 953 13.89 -19.90 17.44
N LEU A 954 14.72 -19.98 16.40
CA LEU A 954 15.93 -19.16 16.26
C LEU A 954 15.64 -17.64 16.29
N PRO A 955 14.56 -17.11 15.69
CA PRO A 955 14.18 -15.71 15.82
C PRO A 955 13.88 -15.30 17.27
N LEU A 956 13.33 -16.20 18.10
CA LEU A 956 13.09 -15.93 19.52
C LEU A 956 14.41 -15.76 20.28
N LEU A 957 15.36 -16.66 20.06
CA LEU A 957 16.70 -16.56 20.65
C LEU A 957 17.42 -15.29 20.20
N ASN A 958 17.30 -14.92 18.92
CA ASN A 958 17.89 -13.68 18.43
C ASN A 958 17.20 -12.43 18.99
N THR A 959 15.90 -12.51 19.30
CA THR A 959 15.19 -11.43 20.01
C THR A 959 15.79 -11.22 21.41
N ALA A 960 16.04 -12.31 22.15
CA ALA A 960 16.70 -12.23 23.46
C ALA A 960 18.13 -11.67 23.34
N LYS A 961 18.90 -12.15 22.35
CA LYS A 961 20.24 -11.64 22.03
C LYS A 961 20.24 -10.14 21.74
N PHE A 962 19.37 -9.66 20.86
CA PHE A 962 19.28 -8.24 20.51
C PHE A 962 18.80 -7.37 21.68
N LEU A 963 17.93 -7.89 22.55
CA LEU A 963 17.54 -7.21 23.77
C LEU A 963 18.73 -7.04 24.72
N LEU A 964 19.50 -8.11 24.92
CA LEU A 964 20.72 -8.08 25.74
C LEU A 964 21.76 -7.11 25.14
N LEU A 965 22.04 -7.22 23.84
CA LEU A 965 22.96 -6.33 23.13
C LEU A 965 22.52 -4.87 23.19
N PHE A 966 21.22 -4.59 23.15
CA PHE A 966 20.70 -3.22 23.28
C PHE A 966 21.14 -2.59 24.61
N TYR A 967 20.95 -3.31 25.72
CA TYR A 967 21.31 -2.80 27.05
C TYR A 967 22.82 -2.77 27.29
N LEU A 968 23.56 -3.80 26.86
CA LEU A 968 25.01 -3.84 27.02
C LEU A 968 25.69 -2.76 26.20
N LYS A 969 25.36 -2.62 24.91
CA LYS A 969 25.94 -1.58 24.06
C LYS A 969 25.54 -0.18 24.53
N LYS A 970 24.32 -0.01 25.07
CA LYS A 970 23.92 1.24 25.73
C LYS A 970 24.85 1.52 26.93
N LEU A 971 25.06 0.55 27.82
CA LEU A 971 25.92 0.70 28.98
C LEU A 971 27.35 1.07 28.57
N THR A 972 27.94 0.31 27.64
CA THR A 972 29.27 0.59 27.09
C THR A 972 29.36 2.00 26.50
N LEU A 973 28.34 2.43 25.74
CA LEU A 973 28.30 3.76 25.15
C LEU A 973 28.35 4.88 26.21
N PHE A 974 27.58 4.75 27.28
CA PHE A 974 27.54 5.76 28.35
C PHE A 974 28.73 5.71 29.30
N SER A 975 29.35 4.54 29.49
CA SER A 975 30.44 4.36 30.46
C SER A 975 31.84 4.54 29.88
N THR A 976 32.06 4.16 28.62
CA THR A 976 33.42 4.02 28.04
C THR A 976 33.63 4.81 26.75
N CYS A 977 32.56 5.09 25.98
CA CYS A 977 32.68 5.69 24.66
C CYS A 977 32.72 7.22 24.72
N SER A 978 33.58 7.82 23.90
CA SER A 978 33.54 9.25 23.61
C SER A 978 32.65 9.53 22.38
N PRO A 979 32.04 10.72 22.25
CA PRO A 979 31.31 11.11 21.04
C PRO A 979 32.22 10.96 19.82
N ALA A 980 31.70 10.36 18.74
CA ALA A 980 32.48 10.13 17.54
C ALA A 980 33.04 11.46 17.00
N SER A 981 34.36 11.52 16.77
CA SER A 981 35.00 12.68 16.13
C SER A 981 34.56 12.86 14.67
N ARG A 982 34.09 11.79 14.02
CA ARG A 982 33.72 11.74 12.61
C ARG A 982 32.21 11.56 12.46
N THR A 983 31.54 12.57 11.93
CA THR A 983 30.11 12.48 11.61
C THR A 983 29.92 11.79 10.26
N PHE A 984 29.44 10.55 10.27
CA PHE A 984 28.93 9.92 9.05
C PHE A 984 27.68 10.69 8.61
N ARG A 985 27.57 11.02 7.31
CA ARG A 985 26.38 11.70 6.79
C ARG A 985 25.17 10.80 7.01
N ALA A 986 24.24 11.23 7.88
CA ALA A 986 23.09 10.42 8.30
C ALA A 986 22.23 9.91 7.12
N SER A 987 22.20 10.66 6.00
CA SER A 987 21.50 10.27 4.78
C SER A 987 22.06 8.97 4.17
N THR A 988 23.39 8.86 4.04
CA THR A 988 24.03 7.68 3.44
C THR A 988 23.84 6.43 4.30
N VAL A 989 23.88 6.58 5.62
CA VAL A 989 23.69 5.51 6.62
C VAL A 989 22.27 4.94 6.58
N ASN A 990 21.27 5.81 6.50
CA ASN A 990 19.86 5.44 6.51
C ASN A 990 19.40 4.71 5.24
N PHE A 991 20.17 4.79 4.15
CA PHE A 991 19.92 4.03 2.92
C PHE A 991 20.84 2.80 2.79
N PHE A 992 22.13 2.95 3.05
CA PHE A 992 23.11 1.88 2.85
C PHE A 992 22.83 0.66 3.73
N PHE A 993 22.50 0.83 5.02
CA PHE A 993 22.28 -0.32 5.90
C PHE A 993 21.02 -1.14 5.57
N PRO A 994 19.84 -0.54 5.30
CA PRO A 994 18.71 -1.29 4.78
C PRO A 994 18.98 -2.00 3.45
N LEU A 995 19.80 -1.41 2.56
CA LEU A 995 20.20 -2.05 1.30
C LEU A 995 21.05 -3.30 1.54
N VAL A 996 22.05 -3.24 2.42
CA VAL A 996 22.86 -4.41 2.79
C VAL A 996 22.01 -5.48 3.47
N LEU A 997 21.03 -5.07 4.29
CA LEU A 997 20.06 -5.97 4.91
C LEU A 997 19.18 -6.68 3.86
N LEU A 998 18.76 -5.97 2.80
CA LEU A 998 18.02 -6.56 1.67
C LEU A 998 18.88 -7.57 0.89
N LEU A 999 20.15 -7.24 0.66
CA LEU A 999 21.11 -8.16 0.03
C LEU A 999 21.32 -9.42 0.88
N GLY A 1000 21.48 -9.26 2.20
CA GLY A 1000 21.58 -10.39 3.13
C GLY A 1000 20.35 -11.29 3.08
N LEU A 1001 19.14 -10.71 3.00
CA LEU A 1001 17.89 -11.48 2.88
C LEU A 1001 17.87 -12.29 1.59
N ALA A 1002 18.22 -11.66 0.46
CA ALA A 1002 18.28 -12.33 -0.84
C ALA A 1002 19.27 -13.51 -0.83
N ILE A 1003 20.48 -13.31 -0.30
CA ILE A 1003 21.50 -14.35 -0.19
C ILE A 1003 21.03 -15.49 0.73
N SER A 1004 20.36 -15.18 1.85
CA SER A 1004 19.82 -16.19 2.77
C SER A 1004 18.66 -17.00 2.20
N ALA A 1005 17.89 -16.44 1.27
CA ALA A 1005 16.76 -17.13 0.66
C ALA A 1005 17.21 -18.25 -0.31
N VAL A 1006 18.33 -18.06 -1.02
CA VAL A 1006 18.86 -19.04 -1.98
C VAL A 1006 19.05 -20.44 -1.38
N PRO A 1007 19.83 -20.64 -0.28
CA PRO A 1007 20.04 -21.96 0.29
C PRO A 1007 18.74 -22.57 0.83
N VAL A 1008 17.88 -21.78 1.49
CA VAL A 1008 16.61 -22.26 2.04
C VAL A 1008 15.66 -22.74 0.93
N LEU A 1009 15.50 -21.95 -0.13
CA LEU A 1009 14.67 -22.33 -1.28
C LEU A 1009 15.25 -23.55 -2.00
N TYR A 1010 16.57 -23.59 -2.20
CA TYR A 1010 17.23 -24.76 -2.79
C TYR A 1010 16.94 -26.02 -1.97
N SER A 1011 17.07 -25.97 -0.64
CA SER A 1011 16.74 -27.09 0.25
C SER A 1011 15.28 -27.52 0.13
N ILE A 1012 14.33 -26.59 0.03
CA ILE A 1012 12.89 -26.88 -0.09
C ILE A 1012 12.55 -27.56 -1.43
N PHE A 1013 13.16 -27.13 -2.53
CA PHE A 1013 12.80 -27.59 -3.87
C PHE A 1013 13.60 -28.81 -4.34
N LEU A 1014 14.87 -28.95 -3.97
CA LEU A 1014 15.79 -29.89 -4.61
C LEU A 1014 16.31 -31.01 -3.70
N ILE A 1015 16.43 -30.82 -2.38
CA ILE A 1015 16.91 -31.91 -1.50
C ILE A 1015 15.72 -32.77 -1.05
N PRO A 1016 15.85 -34.11 -1.09
CA PRO A 1016 14.90 -34.98 -0.41
C PRO A 1016 14.94 -34.75 1.12
N PRO A 1017 13.77 -34.61 1.78
CA PRO A 1017 13.72 -34.50 3.24
C PRO A 1017 14.23 -35.78 3.91
N SER A 1018 14.77 -35.64 5.12
CA SER A 1018 15.19 -36.79 5.92
C SER A 1018 14.05 -37.80 6.09
N LYS A 1019 14.36 -39.09 5.89
CA LYS A 1019 13.36 -40.16 6.00
C LYS A 1019 13.07 -40.53 7.46
N LEU A 1020 13.97 -40.19 8.37
CA LEU A 1020 13.91 -40.57 9.79
C LEU A 1020 13.23 -39.51 10.68
N CYS A 1021 13.35 -38.22 10.36
CA CYS A 1021 12.91 -37.11 11.21
C CYS A 1021 12.09 -36.04 10.47
N GLY A 1022 11.33 -35.23 11.23
CA GLY A 1022 10.68 -34.02 10.73
C GLY A 1022 9.25 -34.17 10.18
N PRO A 1023 8.64 -33.04 9.76
CA PRO A 1023 7.26 -32.98 9.32
C PRO A 1023 7.04 -33.43 7.86
N PHE A 1024 8.08 -33.49 7.02
CA PHE A 1024 7.95 -33.85 5.60
C PHE A 1024 8.39 -35.30 5.30
N ARG A 1025 8.37 -36.19 6.31
CA ARG A 1025 8.77 -37.60 6.16
C ARG A 1025 7.89 -38.32 5.13
N GLY A 1026 8.53 -39.12 4.28
CA GLY A 1026 7.84 -39.90 3.24
C GLY A 1026 7.65 -39.17 1.92
N GLN A 1027 7.89 -37.85 1.87
CA GLN A 1027 7.79 -37.08 0.62
C GLN A 1027 9.07 -37.16 -0.23
N SER A 1028 8.93 -36.93 -1.54
CA SER A 1028 10.05 -36.87 -2.49
C SER A 1028 10.86 -35.58 -2.36
N SER A 1029 10.19 -34.45 -2.14
CA SER A 1029 10.76 -33.16 -1.77
C SER A 1029 9.88 -32.46 -0.74
N ILE A 1030 10.43 -31.50 0.00
CA ILE A 1030 9.65 -30.68 0.95
C ILE A 1030 8.50 -29.96 0.23
N TRP A 1031 8.74 -29.49 -1.00
CA TRP A 1031 7.72 -28.84 -1.83
C TRP A 1031 6.56 -29.75 -2.26
N ALA A 1032 6.78 -31.07 -2.37
CA ALA A 1032 5.79 -32.02 -2.91
C ALA A 1032 4.46 -32.04 -2.13
N GLU A 1033 4.47 -31.62 -0.85
CA GLU A 1033 3.27 -31.53 -0.02
C GLU A 1033 2.24 -30.51 -0.55
N ILE A 1034 2.69 -29.41 -1.18
CA ILE A 1034 1.79 -28.37 -1.70
C ILE A 1034 0.93 -28.88 -2.86
N PRO A 1035 1.49 -29.38 -3.98
CA PRO A 1035 0.68 -29.89 -5.07
C PRO A 1035 -0.19 -31.07 -4.63
N ASN A 1036 0.32 -31.97 -3.76
CA ASN A 1036 -0.47 -33.07 -3.20
C ASN A 1036 -1.69 -32.57 -2.42
N SER A 1037 -1.52 -31.52 -1.63
CA SER A 1037 -2.62 -30.88 -0.89
C SER A 1037 -3.60 -30.17 -1.82
N ILE A 1038 -3.11 -29.51 -2.86
CA ILE A 1038 -3.97 -28.87 -3.87
C ILE A 1038 -4.85 -29.91 -4.56
N CYS A 1039 -4.34 -31.10 -4.85
CA CYS A 1039 -5.11 -32.21 -5.45
C CYS A 1039 -6.30 -32.68 -4.58
N THR A 1040 -6.34 -32.34 -3.28
CA THR A 1040 -7.49 -32.64 -2.41
C THR A 1040 -8.61 -31.59 -2.48
N LEU A 1041 -8.36 -30.42 -3.08
CA LEU A 1041 -9.32 -29.32 -3.20
C LEU A 1041 -10.32 -29.55 -4.35
N PRO A 1042 -11.44 -28.81 -4.44
CA PRO A 1042 -12.37 -28.92 -5.57
C PRO A 1042 -11.71 -28.62 -6.92
N GLN A 1043 -12.13 -29.30 -7.99
CA GLN A 1043 -11.53 -29.20 -9.34
C GLN A 1043 -11.38 -27.75 -9.85
N THR A 1044 -12.34 -26.88 -9.54
CA THR A 1044 -12.29 -25.46 -9.89
C THR A 1044 -11.12 -24.73 -9.24
N VAL A 1045 -10.84 -25.02 -7.97
CA VAL A 1045 -9.74 -24.43 -7.20
C VAL A 1045 -8.41 -25.01 -7.65
N GLN A 1046 -8.35 -26.31 -7.94
CA GLN A 1046 -7.17 -26.94 -8.53
C GLN A 1046 -6.77 -26.28 -9.85
N ASN A 1047 -7.71 -26.19 -10.79
CA ASN A 1047 -7.47 -25.59 -12.10
C ASN A 1047 -7.01 -24.13 -11.97
N PHE A 1048 -7.58 -23.37 -11.03
CA PHE A 1048 -7.17 -22.00 -10.76
C PHE A 1048 -5.75 -21.90 -10.18
N LEU A 1049 -5.43 -22.70 -9.15
CA LEU A 1049 -4.13 -22.68 -8.50
C LEU A 1049 -3.01 -23.17 -9.44
N PHE A 1050 -3.27 -24.24 -10.19
CA PHE A 1050 -2.33 -24.70 -11.22
C PHE A 1050 -2.19 -23.69 -12.35
N PHE A 1051 -3.27 -23.01 -12.77
CA PHE A 1051 -3.20 -21.92 -13.76
C PHE A 1051 -2.27 -20.78 -13.32
N LEU A 1052 -2.29 -20.36 -12.05
CA LEU A 1052 -1.37 -19.35 -11.51
C LEU A 1052 0.11 -19.76 -11.66
N GLY A 1053 0.41 -21.06 -11.63
CA GLY A 1053 1.74 -21.61 -11.83
C GLY A 1053 2.14 -21.83 -13.29
N THR A 1054 1.23 -21.62 -14.25
CA THR A 1054 1.52 -21.83 -15.68
C THR A 1054 2.28 -20.67 -16.30
N GLN A 1055 3.01 -20.97 -17.39
CA GLN A 1055 3.60 -19.94 -18.25
C GLN A 1055 2.55 -18.98 -18.82
N ALA A 1056 1.30 -19.43 -19.03
CA ALA A 1056 0.20 -18.62 -19.53
C ALA A 1056 -0.20 -17.47 -18.57
N PHE A 1057 -0.02 -17.64 -17.25
CA PHE A 1057 -0.22 -16.57 -16.27
C PHE A 1057 1.07 -15.75 -16.04
N ALA A 1058 2.22 -16.42 -15.98
CA ALA A 1058 3.50 -15.79 -15.70
C ALA A 1058 3.92 -14.78 -16.80
N VAL A 1059 3.71 -15.09 -18.07
CA VAL A 1059 4.13 -14.23 -19.19
C VAL A 1059 3.39 -12.87 -19.18
N PRO A 1060 2.05 -12.80 -19.09
CA PRO A 1060 1.34 -11.53 -18.92
C PRO A 1060 1.74 -10.77 -17.65
N LEU A 1061 1.92 -11.46 -16.52
CA LEU A 1061 2.33 -10.83 -15.26
C LEU A 1061 3.73 -10.19 -15.38
N LEU A 1062 4.67 -10.89 -16.01
CA LEU A 1062 6.01 -10.38 -16.30
C LEU A 1062 5.93 -9.20 -17.26
N LEU A 1063 5.16 -9.27 -18.34
CA LEU A 1063 4.95 -8.15 -19.26
C LEU A 1063 4.39 -6.92 -18.55
N ILE A 1064 3.34 -7.08 -17.73
CA ILE A 1064 2.76 -5.99 -16.94
C ILE A 1064 3.79 -5.42 -15.96
N SER A 1065 4.57 -6.29 -15.30
CA SER A 1065 5.63 -5.88 -14.37
C SER A 1065 6.76 -5.15 -15.09
N SER A 1066 7.15 -5.59 -16.28
CA SER A 1066 8.15 -4.96 -17.14
C SER A 1066 7.66 -3.60 -17.65
N ILE A 1067 6.39 -3.47 -18.03
CA ILE A 1067 5.77 -2.19 -18.42
C ILE A 1067 5.74 -1.26 -17.21
N LEU A 1068 5.34 -1.76 -16.02
CA LEU A 1068 5.33 -0.98 -14.81
C LEU A 1068 6.74 -0.52 -14.42
N MET A 1069 7.74 -1.39 -14.57
CA MET A 1069 9.15 -1.06 -14.36
C MET A 1069 9.63 0.00 -15.37
N ALA A 1070 9.34 -0.18 -16.66
CA ALA A 1070 9.67 0.80 -17.69
C ALA A 1070 9.01 2.16 -17.40
N TYR A 1071 7.76 2.14 -16.93
CA TYR A 1071 7.04 3.34 -16.51
C TYR A 1071 7.67 4.00 -15.28
N THR A 1072 8.02 3.23 -14.23
CA THR A 1072 8.65 3.80 -13.03
C THR A 1072 10.05 4.32 -13.32
N VAL A 1073 10.81 3.67 -14.20
CA VAL A 1073 12.10 4.15 -14.69
C VAL A 1073 11.93 5.42 -15.53
N ALA A 1074 10.98 5.46 -16.46
CA ALA A 1074 10.69 6.67 -17.24
C ALA A 1074 10.25 7.83 -16.34
N LEU A 1075 9.45 7.54 -15.31
CA LEU A 1075 9.02 8.50 -14.30
C LEU A 1075 10.20 8.99 -13.46
N ALA A 1076 11.07 8.10 -13.01
CA ALA A 1076 12.30 8.45 -12.28
C ALA A 1076 13.22 9.33 -13.12
N ASN A 1077 13.41 9.00 -14.40
CA ASN A 1077 14.19 9.80 -15.35
C ASN A 1077 13.57 11.19 -15.57
N SER A 1078 12.23 11.27 -15.67
CA SER A 1078 11.52 12.54 -15.81
C SER A 1078 11.68 13.44 -14.58
N TYR A 1079 11.57 12.86 -13.38
CA TYR A 1079 11.82 13.58 -12.14
C TYR A 1079 13.29 13.98 -12.01
N GLY A 1080 14.23 13.14 -12.44
CA GLY A 1080 15.65 13.47 -12.50
C GLY A 1080 15.92 14.71 -13.36
N ARG A 1081 15.31 14.79 -14.55
CA ARG A 1081 15.39 15.98 -15.42
C ARG A 1081 14.74 17.21 -14.77
N LEU A 1082 13.56 17.07 -14.17
CA LEU A 1082 12.88 18.16 -13.47
C LEU A 1082 13.73 18.71 -12.31
N ILE A 1083 14.36 17.83 -11.53
CA ILE A 1083 15.27 18.23 -10.45
C ILE A 1083 16.49 18.96 -11.02
N SER A 1084 17.05 18.49 -12.14
CA SER A 1084 18.17 19.16 -12.81
C SER A 1084 17.80 20.57 -13.28
N GLU A 1085 16.62 20.73 -13.88
CA GLU A 1085 16.13 22.03 -14.34
C GLU A 1085 15.84 22.98 -13.17
N LEU A 1086 15.19 22.49 -12.12
CA LEU A 1086 14.96 23.27 -10.89
C LEU A 1086 16.30 23.70 -10.24
N LYS A 1087 17.33 22.84 -10.28
CA LYS A 1087 18.67 23.22 -9.82
C LYS A 1087 19.26 24.35 -10.66
N HIS A 1088 19.13 24.28 -11.99
CA HIS A 1088 19.60 25.34 -12.89
C HIS A 1088 18.85 26.67 -12.67
N GLN A 1089 17.53 26.61 -12.41
CA GLN A 1089 16.74 27.80 -12.05
C GLN A 1089 17.18 28.41 -10.71
N ILE A 1090 17.48 27.59 -9.70
CA ILE A 1090 18.01 28.08 -8.42
C ILE A 1090 19.39 28.74 -8.62
N GLU A 1091 20.24 28.16 -9.46
CA GLU A 1091 21.58 28.69 -9.76
C GLU A 1091 21.52 30.03 -10.49
N THR A 1092 20.66 30.15 -11.51
CA THR A 1092 20.42 31.41 -12.23
C THR A 1092 19.76 32.47 -11.34
N GLU A 1093 18.82 32.10 -10.46
CA GLU A 1093 18.24 33.02 -9.48
C GLU A 1093 19.28 33.52 -8.47
N ALA A 1094 20.19 32.65 -8.01
CA ALA A 1094 21.29 33.02 -7.14
C ALA A 1094 22.26 33.98 -7.84
N GLN A 1095 22.65 33.70 -9.09
CA GLN A 1095 23.48 34.59 -9.90
C GLN A 1095 22.81 35.96 -10.11
N ASN A 1096 21.52 36.00 -10.42
CA ASN A 1096 20.75 37.23 -10.56
C ASN A 1096 20.69 38.04 -9.26
N LYS A 1097 20.53 37.39 -8.10
CA LYS A 1097 20.56 38.05 -6.79
C LYS A 1097 21.94 38.64 -6.47
N VAL A 1098 23.01 37.91 -6.78
CA VAL A 1098 24.40 38.42 -6.61
C VAL A 1098 24.63 39.62 -7.53
N PHE A 1099 24.21 39.54 -8.80
CA PHE A 1099 24.31 40.65 -9.74
C PHE A 1099 23.53 41.89 -9.28
N LEU A 1100 22.29 41.72 -8.81
CA LEU A 1100 21.48 42.81 -8.27
C LEU A 1100 22.09 43.40 -7.00
N ALA A 1101 22.64 42.57 -6.10
CA ALA A 1101 23.33 43.04 -4.90
C ALA A 1101 24.59 43.84 -5.24
N GLN A 1102 25.42 43.37 -6.18
CA GLN A 1102 26.59 44.11 -6.66
C GLN A 1102 26.21 45.46 -7.26
N ARG A 1103 25.12 45.51 -8.05
CA ARG A 1103 24.62 46.74 -8.65
C ARG A 1103 24.04 47.71 -7.61
N ALA A 1104 23.35 47.19 -6.58
CA ALA A 1104 22.84 48.00 -5.47
C ALA A 1104 23.99 48.59 -4.63
N VAL A 1105 25.05 47.82 -4.38
CA VAL A 1105 26.26 48.32 -3.70
C VAL A 1105 26.99 49.37 -4.55
N ALA A 1106 27.12 49.14 -5.86
CA ALA A 1106 27.72 50.12 -6.78
C ALA A 1106 26.92 51.44 -6.83
N LEU A 1107 25.59 51.36 -6.80
CA LEU A 1107 24.72 52.53 -6.73
C LEU A 1107 24.78 53.25 -5.37
N SER A 1108 24.92 52.51 -4.26
CA SER A 1108 25.09 53.15 -2.94
C SER A 1108 26.46 53.80 -2.78
N SER A 1109 27.52 53.25 -3.39
CA SER A 1109 28.83 53.89 -3.43
C SER A 1109 28.85 55.13 -4.33
N ALA A 1110 28.05 55.17 -5.39
CA ALA A 1110 27.93 56.33 -6.27
C ALA A 1110 27.13 57.49 -5.64
N ASN A 1111 26.17 57.21 -4.75
CA ASN A 1111 25.43 58.22 -4.00
C ASN A 1111 26.15 58.71 -2.73
N GLY A 1112 27.34 58.18 -2.41
CA GLY A 1112 28.18 58.64 -1.29
C GLY A 1112 29.19 59.72 -1.64
N THR A 1113 29.22 60.18 -2.90
CA THR A 1113 30.10 61.24 -3.41
C THR A 1113 29.30 62.42 -3.96
N LEU A 1114 28.32 62.90 -3.19
CA LEU A 1114 27.65 64.18 -3.39
C LEU A 1114 27.64 64.96 -2.08
#